data_AF-A0A518CFR3-F1
#
_entry.id   AF-A0A518CFR3-F1
#
_cell.length_a   1.000
_cell.length_b   1.000
_cell.length_c   1.000
_cell.angle_alpha   90.00
_cell.angle_beta   90.00
_cell.angle_gamma   90.00
#
_symmetry.space_group_name_H-M   'P 1'
#
loop_
_entity.id
_entity.type
_entity.pdbx_description
1 polymer ?
#
loop_
_entity_poly.entity_id
_entity_poly.type
_entity_poly.pdbx_seq_one_letter_code
_entity_poly.pdbx_strand_id
1 'polypeptide(L)'
;MTAAIQQDTWHPPTLIGQAVHVVVVFGVMVAIAVTYQMTFVPWIEPTIKENDTTAVPTVDFLGQQKQKLALYFSPRSWQLGSTKVLESNNIMLLMKDFHEVGENRLELEPLTIIAFENDAEQDKWDKPVVILNAEKAILQFSELNLAFGKIGDLVGGQLLGNVQITRKSADGHHEPLNVLTSDVMLASNRIETKRDVQFQMGKHQGSGRHLIAQFEEGPNRGQQKGPNISGLSILELVHVDRIVLSTEGRGLLGNAAEIPGMREQSSQMYASAPVEIRCLGPFVFDGSHRVATFRDQVQVRRLVASGVTDQLEADLLEVHFQKEAPAAPLEQTAAAYQEGDPESQTAKLKMQRLVAVGNPFRLSATSVSANAEGGQLIYDLVKKRIEVKGSPNAILTKDKYRCESPHLMYELGDNPSHLGRVWSAGPGVFTGNLNDKDPNETSRLSWQDQFRIEPQNGEYAVAVEGNATVSVDKKGQISGDKLFVFLQDVTPPGEKKQKLIPSRLHGTGRISIDTPQLVGRTNEIKTWFQFDGPQVAQGNEPGKLPIGPAPGAPGTPMSGTPQQQPGQTQTAAEKPTRFRLSGETIQLVVRFDGQKSYLDSAQISGQVQMAEMPEGEGLVDPFMVRGNVVQLLNATENNAEIHVTGEPAVVSGRGLIMRSGRLRVNQLQGRIWTDGPGTLEFPLERDFQGRKLAVPEYFNVQWQGGLEAQHDQITFDRAVKIQGRQSHLNTARLTITLNRPISFTDTSANKALSAKRVECSGGVQLYNRNVELGVLKSVDQFEGKTLSINQETGDIQAQGPGTAKTVMLGSPNAQIPGQPAPMKPVDEKQLTFLRVDFVSHISGNVHRKEVTFHKVDRAYYGPVKSWDDEIDLQNPVAMNATDVTLRCDQLTVVQHDKQSGLSGGEILAMGNSEVQGKMFSAWADRISYSTDKHLLTMTGNGRNAAQLIHQQRIGGSRQTLTAGKIQYWPETRKFQVDDGKSIDVSGERPSGVNIPKIPGLR
;
A
#
# COMPACT_ATOMS: atom_id res chain seq x y z
N MET A 1 -73.21 37.75 -135.93
CA MET A 1 -73.18 37.06 -137.25
C MET A 1 -71.80 36.44 -137.42
N THR A 2 -71.74 35.28 -138.05
CA THR A 2 -70.61 34.33 -138.24
C THR A 2 -69.37 34.85 -138.99
N ALA A 3 -68.21 34.23 -138.69
CA ALA A 3 -66.94 34.07 -139.47
C ALA A 3 -66.10 35.35 -139.75
N ALA A 4 -64.77 35.34 -140.00
CA ALA A 4 -63.82 34.33 -140.49
C ALA A 4 -62.34 34.66 -140.11
N ILE A 5 -61.40 33.82 -140.57
CA ILE A 5 -59.99 33.58 -140.14
C ILE A 5 -58.93 34.27 -141.03
N GLN A 6 -57.81 34.74 -140.43
CA GLN A 6 -56.42 34.84 -140.99
C GLN A 6 -55.46 35.20 -139.83
N GLN A 7 -54.16 34.84 -139.70
CA GLN A 7 -52.97 35.12 -140.53
C GLN A 7 -51.71 34.42 -139.92
N ASP A 8 -50.77 33.89 -140.73
CA ASP A 8 -49.39 34.38 -141.08
C ASP A 8 -48.33 34.46 -139.95
N THR A 9 -47.26 33.65 -139.93
CA THR A 9 -45.97 33.55 -140.70
C THR A 9 -44.77 34.34 -140.10
N TRP A 10 -43.59 33.71 -140.14
CA TRP A 10 -42.42 33.89 -139.26
C TRP A 10 -41.11 33.85 -140.07
N HIS A 11 -40.05 34.60 -139.70
CA HIS A 11 -38.61 34.36 -140.03
C HIS A 11 -37.64 35.37 -139.34
N PRO A 12 -36.29 35.12 -139.24
CA PRO A 12 -35.54 34.88 -137.97
C PRO A 12 -34.44 35.95 -137.59
N PRO A 13 -33.56 35.77 -136.54
CA PRO A 13 -33.11 36.85 -135.64
C PRO A 13 -31.64 37.37 -135.76
N THR A 14 -31.34 38.53 -135.14
CA THR A 14 -29.99 39.12 -134.94
C THR A 14 -29.72 39.60 -133.49
N LEU A 15 -28.46 39.45 -133.06
CA LEU A 15 -27.90 39.43 -131.69
C LEU A 15 -28.07 40.66 -130.76
N ILE A 16 -28.65 41.77 -131.21
CA ILE A 16 -28.96 42.92 -130.32
C ILE A 16 -30.23 42.65 -129.49
N GLY A 17 -31.01 41.61 -129.85
CA GLY A 17 -32.15 41.12 -129.08
C GLY A 17 -31.82 40.26 -127.85
N GLN A 18 -30.56 39.86 -127.62
CA GLN A 18 -30.22 38.98 -126.48
C GLN A 18 -30.09 39.72 -125.14
N ALA A 19 -29.76 41.02 -125.11
CA ALA A 19 -29.68 41.78 -123.85
C ALA A 19 -31.06 42.17 -123.28
N VAL A 20 -32.06 42.39 -124.15
CA VAL A 20 -33.45 42.64 -123.72
C VAL A 20 -34.15 41.33 -123.34
N HIS A 21 -33.84 40.23 -124.02
CA HIS A 21 -34.33 38.91 -123.62
C HIS A 21 -33.79 38.44 -122.27
N VAL A 22 -32.57 38.79 -121.85
CA VAL A 22 -32.09 38.41 -120.49
C VAL A 22 -32.83 39.16 -119.39
N VAL A 23 -33.19 40.45 -119.58
CA VAL A 23 -33.97 41.20 -118.59
C VAL A 23 -35.45 40.78 -118.59
N VAL A 24 -36.02 40.47 -119.76
CA VAL A 24 -37.39 39.93 -119.85
C VAL A 24 -37.46 38.49 -119.35
N VAL A 25 -36.46 37.63 -119.62
CA VAL A 25 -36.41 36.26 -119.07
C VAL A 25 -36.10 36.29 -117.58
N PHE A 26 -35.33 37.25 -117.05
CA PHE A 26 -35.18 37.44 -115.61
C PHE A 26 -36.48 37.96 -114.97
N GLY A 27 -37.17 38.90 -115.62
CA GLY A 27 -38.50 39.37 -115.18
C GLY A 27 -39.57 38.27 -115.24
N VAL A 28 -39.54 37.41 -116.26
CA VAL A 28 -40.43 36.25 -116.41
C VAL A 28 -40.01 35.11 -115.49
N MET A 29 -38.73 34.89 -115.19
CA MET A 29 -38.29 33.94 -114.16
C MET A 29 -38.65 34.43 -112.76
N VAL A 30 -38.54 35.73 -112.47
CA VAL A 30 -39.02 36.31 -111.21
C VAL A 30 -40.55 36.22 -111.17
N ALA A 31 -41.26 36.49 -112.26
CA ALA A 31 -42.70 36.33 -112.32
C ALA A 31 -43.12 34.86 -112.19
N ILE A 32 -42.40 33.91 -112.78
CA ILE A 32 -42.65 32.47 -112.65
C ILE A 32 -42.24 31.97 -111.27
N ALA A 33 -41.17 32.47 -110.66
CA ALA A 33 -40.77 32.14 -109.30
C ALA A 33 -41.75 32.71 -108.26
N VAL A 34 -42.26 33.94 -108.47
CA VAL A 34 -43.31 34.55 -107.65
C VAL A 34 -44.65 33.85 -107.90
N THR A 35 -44.97 33.48 -109.14
CA THR A 35 -46.19 32.71 -109.45
C THR A 35 -46.08 31.29 -108.89
N TYR A 36 -44.93 30.63 -108.93
CA TYR A 36 -44.65 29.33 -108.31
C TYR A 36 -44.69 29.44 -106.77
N GLN A 37 -44.15 30.52 -106.18
CA GLN A 37 -44.29 30.85 -104.76
C GLN A 37 -45.74 31.18 -104.35
N MET A 38 -46.58 31.70 -105.26
CA MET A 38 -47.96 32.06 -104.94
C MET A 38 -48.99 30.99 -105.31
N THR A 39 -48.68 30.07 -106.22
CA THR A 39 -49.63 29.04 -106.69
C THR A 39 -49.26 27.61 -106.30
N PHE A 40 -47.96 27.27 -106.17
CA PHE A 40 -47.52 25.92 -105.84
C PHE A 40 -46.91 25.78 -104.43
N VAL A 41 -46.23 26.80 -103.91
CA VAL A 41 -45.72 26.80 -102.51
C VAL A 41 -46.83 26.72 -101.46
N PRO A 42 -48.02 27.36 -101.60
CA PRO A 42 -49.09 27.22 -100.61
C PRO A 42 -49.75 25.83 -100.54
N TRP A 43 -49.45 24.93 -101.49
CA TRP A 43 -49.97 23.56 -101.54
C TRP A 43 -48.92 22.49 -101.18
N ILE A 44 -47.63 22.85 -101.07
CA ILE A 44 -46.51 21.93 -100.74
C ILE A 44 -45.80 22.34 -99.45
N GLU A 45 -45.99 23.56 -98.95
CA GLU A 45 -45.64 23.95 -97.58
C GLU A 45 -46.91 24.15 -96.74
N PRO A 46 -47.03 23.53 -95.55
CA PRO A 46 -48.08 23.90 -94.61
C PRO A 46 -47.86 25.34 -94.15
N THR A 47 -48.67 26.25 -94.68
CA THR A 47 -48.75 27.63 -94.20
C THR A 47 -49.46 27.65 -92.85
N ILE A 48 -48.68 27.84 -91.78
CA ILE A 48 -49.20 28.28 -90.49
C ILE A 48 -49.76 29.69 -90.71
N LYS A 49 -51.08 29.79 -90.63
CA LYS A 49 -51.81 31.06 -90.61
C LYS A 49 -51.45 31.82 -89.34
N GLU A 50 -50.85 32.99 -89.51
CA GLU A 50 -50.94 34.09 -88.55
C GLU A 50 -52.36 34.64 -88.64
N ASN A 51 -53.24 34.12 -87.78
CA ASN A 51 -54.58 34.64 -87.53
C ASN A 51 -54.75 34.68 -86.02
N ASP A 52 -55.14 35.84 -85.51
CA ASP A 52 -55.36 36.17 -84.10
C ASP A 52 -55.76 34.97 -83.23
N THR A 53 -54.77 34.43 -82.54
CA THR A 53 -54.99 33.72 -81.29
C THR A 53 -54.20 34.52 -80.28
N THR A 54 -54.93 35.37 -79.55
CA THR A 54 -54.65 35.79 -78.17
C THR A 54 -53.20 35.72 -77.76
N ALA A 55 -52.63 36.88 -77.45
CA ALA A 55 -51.48 37.01 -76.56
C ALA A 55 -51.62 36.04 -75.38
N VAL A 56 -51.04 34.85 -75.51
CA VAL A 56 -50.55 34.10 -74.37
C VAL A 56 -49.31 34.88 -74.01
N PRO A 57 -49.25 35.49 -72.82
CA PRO A 57 -48.07 36.22 -72.43
C PRO A 57 -46.88 35.28 -72.60
N THR A 58 -45.81 35.73 -73.25
CA THR A 58 -44.47 35.31 -72.81
C THR A 58 -44.39 35.73 -71.35
N VAL A 59 -44.90 34.85 -70.48
CA VAL A 59 -44.66 34.84 -69.06
C VAL A 59 -43.15 34.83 -68.96
N ASP A 60 -42.57 35.98 -68.65
CA ASP A 60 -41.67 36.21 -67.51
C ASP A 60 -40.65 35.09 -67.15
N PHE A 61 -40.26 34.23 -68.09
CA PHE A 61 -39.40 33.07 -67.83
C PHE A 61 -37.97 33.51 -67.57
N LEU A 62 -37.50 34.53 -68.30
CA LEU A 62 -36.22 35.19 -68.05
C LEU A 62 -36.25 36.11 -66.81
N GLY A 63 -37.40 36.66 -66.41
CA GLY A 63 -37.52 37.52 -65.24
C GLY A 63 -37.53 36.74 -63.92
N GLN A 64 -38.33 35.66 -63.86
CA GLN A 64 -38.40 34.77 -62.71
C GLN A 64 -37.09 33.98 -62.49
N GLN A 65 -36.47 33.42 -63.54
CA GLN A 65 -35.17 32.78 -63.41
C GLN A 65 -34.06 33.78 -63.05
N LYS A 66 -34.08 35.02 -63.57
CA LYS A 66 -33.12 36.07 -63.17
C LYS A 66 -33.26 36.49 -61.71
N GLN A 67 -34.47 36.57 -61.17
CA GLN A 67 -34.69 36.84 -59.73
C GLN A 67 -34.08 35.73 -58.85
N LYS A 68 -34.25 34.46 -59.23
CA LYS A 68 -33.67 33.33 -58.50
C LYS A 68 -32.13 33.29 -58.63
N LEU A 69 -31.58 33.53 -59.82
CA LEU A 69 -30.12 33.62 -60.03
C LEU A 69 -29.49 34.81 -59.29
N ALA A 70 -30.21 35.92 -59.12
CA ALA A 70 -29.72 37.10 -58.39
C ALA A 70 -29.44 36.82 -56.89
N LEU A 71 -29.99 35.73 -56.34
CA LEU A 71 -29.68 35.26 -54.98
C LEU A 71 -28.26 34.67 -54.88
N TYR A 72 -27.70 34.18 -55.99
CA TYR A 72 -26.45 33.42 -56.02
C TYR A 72 -25.28 34.17 -56.67
N PHE A 73 -25.56 35.18 -57.51
CA PHE A 73 -24.53 35.96 -58.21
C PHE A 73 -24.63 37.45 -57.88
N SER A 74 -23.49 38.15 -57.88
CA SER A 74 -23.46 39.60 -57.60
C SER A 74 -24.22 40.41 -58.67
N PRO A 75 -24.78 41.59 -58.36
CA PRO A 75 -25.59 42.38 -59.31
C PRO A 75 -24.90 42.80 -60.62
N ARG A 76 -23.55 42.79 -60.65
CA ARG A 76 -22.73 43.11 -61.84
C ARG A 76 -22.12 41.88 -62.53
N SER A 77 -22.52 40.68 -62.12
CA SER A 77 -22.03 39.43 -62.69
C SER A 77 -22.57 39.24 -64.11
N TRP A 78 -21.78 38.61 -64.98
CA TRP A 78 -22.19 38.41 -66.37
C TRP A 78 -23.35 37.43 -66.49
N GLN A 79 -23.49 36.51 -65.53
CA GLN A 79 -24.56 35.53 -65.45
C GLN A 79 -25.96 36.17 -65.43
N LEU A 80 -26.10 37.37 -64.86
CA LEU A 80 -27.36 38.12 -64.80
C LEU A 80 -27.61 39.00 -66.06
N GLY A 81 -26.64 39.07 -66.96
CA GLY A 81 -26.66 39.87 -68.19
C GLY A 81 -27.40 39.18 -69.37
N SER A 82 -26.80 39.25 -70.56
CA SER A 82 -27.21 38.45 -71.72
C SER A 82 -26.48 37.11 -71.66
N THR A 83 -27.19 36.09 -71.21
CA THR A 83 -26.64 34.76 -70.93
C THR A 83 -27.47 33.73 -71.69
N LYS A 84 -26.79 32.80 -72.37
CA LYS A 84 -27.42 31.61 -72.96
C LYS A 84 -27.53 30.56 -71.85
N VAL A 85 -28.72 30.00 -71.68
CA VAL A 85 -29.02 28.99 -70.65
C VAL A 85 -29.31 27.67 -71.34
N LEU A 86 -28.68 26.61 -70.87
CA LEU A 86 -28.96 25.24 -71.26
C LEU A 86 -29.26 24.46 -69.98
N GLU A 87 -30.51 24.02 -69.84
CA GLU A 87 -30.95 23.25 -68.68
C GLU A 87 -31.13 21.78 -69.09
N SER A 88 -30.58 20.87 -68.29
CA SER A 88 -30.63 19.43 -68.51
C SER A 88 -30.69 18.74 -67.15
N ASN A 89 -31.81 18.08 -66.85
CA ASN A 89 -32.04 17.32 -65.62
C ASN A 89 -31.76 18.17 -64.36
N ASN A 90 -30.85 17.74 -63.49
CA ASN A 90 -30.41 18.42 -62.28
C ASN A 90 -29.30 19.45 -62.53
N ILE A 91 -29.00 19.83 -63.77
CA ILE A 91 -27.89 20.74 -64.09
C ILE A 91 -28.36 21.89 -65.00
N MET A 92 -27.97 23.11 -64.67
CA MET A 92 -28.15 24.30 -65.48
C MET A 92 -26.79 24.88 -65.88
N LEU A 93 -26.55 24.96 -67.18
CA LEU A 93 -25.36 25.56 -67.77
C LEU A 93 -25.69 26.99 -68.21
N LEU A 94 -24.88 27.94 -67.77
CA LEU A 94 -24.91 29.33 -68.17
C LEU A 94 -23.65 29.62 -68.98
N MET A 95 -23.79 30.22 -70.16
CA MET A 95 -22.66 30.56 -71.03
C MET A 95 -22.91 31.86 -71.81
N LYS A 96 -21.85 32.57 -72.23
CA LYS A 96 -22.01 33.68 -73.18
C LYS A 96 -21.97 33.20 -74.61
N ASP A 97 -20.98 32.35 -74.90
CA ASP A 97 -20.79 31.80 -76.22
C ASP A 97 -20.50 30.30 -76.20
N PHE A 98 -20.81 29.65 -77.31
CA PHE A 98 -20.55 28.23 -77.51
C PHE A 98 -20.14 27.95 -78.95
N HIS A 99 -19.19 27.03 -79.12
CA HIS A 99 -18.74 26.54 -80.41
C HIS A 99 -18.80 25.01 -80.41
N GLU A 100 -19.34 24.42 -81.47
CA GLU A 100 -19.32 22.97 -81.63
C GLU A 100 -17.93 22.52 -82.12
N VAL A 101 -17.32 21.56 -81.43
CA VAL A 101 -15.96 21.07 -81.70
C VAL A 101 -15.96 19.69 -82.37
N GLY A 102 -17.15 19.17 -82.72
CA GLY A 102 -17.37 17.86 -83.32
C GLY A 102 -17.51 16.71 -82.31
N GLU A 103 -18.04 15.56 -82.76
CA GLU A 103 -18.26 14.36 -81.93
C GLU A 103 -19.11 14.60 -80.67
N ASN A 104 -20.22 15.34 -80.78
CA ASN A 104 -21.09 15.70 -79.66
C ASN A 104 -20.39 16.51 -78.54
N ARG A 105 -19.37 17.32 -78.87
CA ARG A 105 -18.66 18.20 -77.94
C ARG A 105 -18.97 19.68 -78.15
N LEU A 106 -19.14 20.39 -77.05
CA LEU A 106 -19.29 21.85 -77.01
C LEU A 106 -18.14 22.50 -76.26
N GLU A 107 -17.53 23.49 -76.90
CA GLU A 107 -16.65 24.46 -76.25
C GLU A 107 -17.47 25.66 -75.78
N LEU A 108 -17.39 25.97 -74.49
CA LEU A 108 -18.20 26.98 -73.80
C LEU A 108 -17.28 28.02 -73.16
N GLU A 109 -17.54 29.31 -73.40
CA GLU A 109 -16.70 30.41 -72.89
C GLU A 109 -17.51 31.67 -72.57
N PRO A 110 -17.45 32.21 -71.33
CA PRO A 110 -17.21 31.51 -70.06
C PRO A 110 -18.35 30.57 -69.68
N LEU A 111 -18.10 29.63 -68.77
CA LEU A 111 -19.09 28.64 -68.31
C LEU A 111 -19.40 28.79 -66.81
N THR A 112 -20.68 28.69 -66.46
CA THR A 112 -21.12 28.38 -65.09
C THR A 112 -22.04 27.18 -65.11
N ILE A 113 -21.71 26.15 -64.33
CA ILE A 113 -22.54 24.97 -64.10
C ILE A 113 -23.21 25.15 -62.74
N ILE A 114 -24.53 25.01 -62.68
CA ILE A 114 -25.30 24.97 -61.44
C ILE A 114 -25.89 23.57 -61.35
N ALA A 115 -25.48 22.81 -60.34
CA ALA A 115 -26.01 21.49 -60.05
C ALA A 115 -27.01 21.56 -58.88
N PHE A 116 -28.17 20.96 -59.07
CA PHE A 116 -29.28 20.85 -58.13
C PHE A 116 -29.34 19.44 -57.53
N GLU A 117 -29.92 19.32 -56.34
CA GLU A 117 -30.09 18.03 -55.67
C GLU A 117 -31.27 17.22 -56.23
N ASN A 118 -32.27 17.90 -56.80
CA ASN A 118 -33.39 17.28 -57.50
C ASN A 118 -33.85 18.13 -58.71
N ASP A 119 -34.69 17.53 -59.54
CA ASP A 119 -35.23 18.15 -60.78
C ASP A 119 -36.60 18.83 -60.54
N ALA A 120 -37.12 18.78 -59.31
CA ALA A 120 -38.46 19.27 -58.99
C ALA A 120 -38.47 20.81 -58.91
N GLU A 121 -39.10 21.46 -59.88
CA GLU A 121 -39.09 22.93 -60.03
C GLU A 121 -39.60 23.73 -58.82
N GLN A 122 -40.49 23.14 -58.02
CA GLN A 122 -41.04 23.78 -56.81
C GLN A 122 -39.99 23.94 -55.70
N ASP A 123 -39.08 22.97 -55.54
CA ASP A 123 -38.19 22.90 -54.36
C ASP A 123 -36.69 22.95 -54.72
N LYS A 124 -36.31 22.87 -56.01
CA LYS A 124 -34.90 22.78 -56.44
C LYS A 124 -34.00 23.94 -55.99
N TRP A 125 -34.60 25.09 -55.71
CA TRP A 125 -33.89 26.31 -55.27
C TRP A 125 -33.89 26.51 -53.75
N ASP A 126 -34.70 25.74 -53.01
CA ASP A 126 -34.77 25.78 -51.55
C ASP A 126 -33.68 24.90 -50.90
N LYS A 127 -33.14 23.95 -51.68
CA LYS A 127 -32.00 23.11 -51.30
C LYS A 127 -30.65 23.75 -51.68
N PRO A 128 -29.54 23.37 -51.02
CA PRO A 128 -28.22 23.88 -51.36
C PRO A 128 -27.81 23.50 -52.80
N VAL A 129 -27.32 24.49 -53.56
CA VAL A 129 -26.87 24.32 -54.94
C VAL A 129 -25.35 24.36 -55.04
N VAL A 130 -24.78 23.56 -55.94
CA VAL A 130 -23.34 23.56 -56.24
C VAL A 130 -23.11 24.32 -57.54
N ILE A 131 -22.28 25.36 -57.50
CA ILE A 131 -21.99 26.26 -58.61
C ILE A 131 -20.52 26.10 -58.98
N LEU A 132 -20.25 25.67 -60.20
CA LEU A 132 -18.91 25.57 -60.78
C LEU A 132 -18.73 26.68 -61.82
N ASN A 133 -17.82 27.61 -61.55
CA ASN A 133 -17.42 28.65 -62.49
C ASN A 133 -16.12 28.25 -63.17
N ALA A 134 -16.07 28.33 -64.49
CA ALA A 134 -14.86 28.09 -65.29
C ALA A 134 -14.68 29.17 -66.35
N GLU A 135 -13.43 29.53 -66.65
CA GLU A 135 -13.11 30.46 -67.75
C GLU A 135 -13.49 29.88 -69.10
N LYS A 136 -13.27 28.58 -69.28
CA LYS A 136 -13.57 27.85 -70.52
C LYS A 136 -13.88 26.39 -70.21
N ALA A 137 -14.68 25.73 -71.03
CA ALA A 137 -14.98 24.31 -70.86
C ALA A 137 -15.19 23.59 -72.19
N ILE A 138 -14.80 22.32 -72.25
CA ILE A 138 -15.12 21.40 -73.34
C ILE A 138 -15.98 20.28 -72.75
N LEU A 139 -17.28 20.27 -73.04
CA LEU A 139 -18.24 19.30 -72.51
C LEU A 139 -18.63 18.27 -73.57
N GLN A 140 -18.72 17.00 -73.18
CA GLN A 140 -19.10 15.87 -74.02
C GLN A 140 -20.53 15.42 -73.68
N PHE A 141 -21.39 15.34 -74.70
CA PHE A 141 -22.77 14.87 -74.57
C PHE A 141 -22.96 13.52 -75.27
N SER A 142 -23.96 12.75 -74.85
CA SER A 142 -24.29 11.46 -75.48
C SER A 142 -24.91 11.63 -76.87
N GLU A 143 -25.67 12.70 -77.08
CA GLU A 143 -26.22 13.15 -78.36
C GLU A 143 -26.17 14.68 -78.41
N LEU A 144 -25.82 15.28 -79.55
CA LEU A 144 -25.82 16.74 -79.70
C LEU A 144 -26.33 17.11 -81.09
N ASN A 145 -27.47 17.80 -81.14
CA ASN A 145 -28.01 18.38 -82.36
C ASN A 145 -28.68 19.73 -82.08
N LEU A 146 -27.85 20.77 -82.17
CA LEU A 146 -28.23 22.16 -81.87
C LEU A 146 -29.30 22.70 -82.82
N ALA A 147 -29.34 22.24 -84.08
CA ALA A 147 -30.31 22.71 -85.09
C ALA A 147 -31.76 22.29 -84.79
N PHE A 148 -31.94 21.18 -84.06
CA PHE A 148 -33.25 20.68 -83.62
C PHE A 148 -33.47 20.83 -82.10
N GLY A 149 -32.56 21.50 -81.39
CA GLY A 149 -32.63 21.65 -79.94
C GLY A 149 -32.55 20.33 -79.17
N LYS A 150 -31.95 19.28 -79.75
CA LYS A 150 -31.75 17.98 -79.07
C LYS A 150 -30.37 17.91 -78.44
N ILE A 151 -30.32 17.75 -77.12
CA ILE A 151 -29.08 17.62 -76.36
C ILE A 151 -29.27 16.45 -75.39
N GLY A 152 -28.38 15.45 -75.47
CA GLY A 152 -28.36 14.28 -74.60
C GLY A 152 -27.66 14.55 -73.26
N ASP A 153 -27.49 13.50 -72.46
CA ASP A 153 -26.86 13.60 -71.14
C ASP A 153 -25.37 13.99 -71.21
N LEU A 154 -24.91 14.74 -70.21
CA LEU A 154 -23.50 15.07 -70.03
C LEU A 154 -22.72 13.79 -69.63
N VAL A 155 -21.85 13.31 -70.51
CA VAL A 155 -21.02 12.12 -70.28
C VAL A 155 -19.76 12.49 -69.49
N GLY A 156 -19.20 13.66 -69.76
CA GLY A 156 -17.99 14.17 -69.12
C GLY A 156 -17.53 15.48 -69.77
N GLY A 157 -16.32 15.91 -69.44
CA GLY A 157 -15.75 17.12 -70.01
C GLY A 157 -14.48 17.59 -69.31
N GLN A 158 -13.95 18.71 -69.78
CA GLN A 158 -12.79 19.36 -69.18
C GLN A 158 -13.10 20.84 -68.97
N LEU A 159 -12.94 21.31 -67.74
CA LEU A 159 -12.97 22.72 -67.38
C LEU A 159 -11.54 23.25 -67.43
N LEU A 160 -11.30 24.24 -68.27
CA LEU A 160 -9.97 24.80 -68.56
C LEU A 160 -9.79 26.14 -67.84
N GLY A 161 -8.55 26.45 -67.46
CA GLY A 161 -8.21 27.69 -66.77
C GLY A 161 -8.64 27.66 -65.30
N ASN A 162 -8.93 28.82 -64.72
CA ASN A 162 -9.33 28.91 -63.31
C ASN A 162 -10.74 28.34 -63.11
N VAL A 163 -10.87 27.45 -62.13
CA VAL A 163 -12.13 26.81 -61.76
C VAL A 163 -12.43 27.09 -60.29
N GLN A 164 -13.62 27.61 -60.03
CA GLN A 164 -14.14 27.83 -58.68
C GLN A 164 -15.42 27.03 -58.47
N ILE A 165 -15.40 26.12 -57.50
CA ILE A 165 -16.57 25.33 -57.08
C ILE A 165 -17.09 25.88 -55.77
N THR A 166 -18.34 26.31 -55.72
CA THR A 166 -18.96 26.86 -54.51
C THR A 166 -20.26 26.14 -54.20
N ARG A 167 -20.55 25.92 -52.92
CA ARG A 167 -21.88 25.53 -52.47
C ARG A 167 -22.56 26.72 -51.81
N LYS A 168 -23.77 27.05 -52.27
CA LYS A 168 -24.58 28.14 -51.73
C LYS A 168 -25.97 27.61 -51.37
N SER A 169 -26.57 28.16 -50.33
CA SER A 169 -27.93 27.84 -49.91
C SER A 169 -28.68 29.14 -49.64
N ALA A 170 -29.95 29.21 -50.03
CA ALA A 170 -30.80 30.38 -49.80
C ALA A 170 -31.14 30.58 -48.31
N ASP A 171 -31.17 29.49 -47.54
CA ASP A 171 -31.52 29.47 -46.11
C ASP A 171 -30.34 29.74 -45.15
N GLY A 172 -29.10 29.66 -45.66
CA GLY A 172 -27.88 29.80 -44.85
C GLY A 172 -27.63 28.68 -43.82
N HIS A 173 -28.43 27.61 -43.81
CA HIS A 173 -28.31 26.52 -42.81
C HIS A 173 -27.31 25.43 -43.20
N HIS A 174 -26.78 25.48 -44.42
CA HIS A 174 -25.80 24.53 -44.94
C HIS A 174 -24.38 25.08 -44.88
N GLU A 175 -23.40 24.22 -44.59
CA GLU A 175 -21.99 24.65 -44.54
C GLU A 175 -21.51 25.12 -45.93
N PRO A 176 -20.92 26.32 -46.06
CA PRO A 176 -20.43 26.80 -47.35
C PRO A 176 -19.23 25.99 -47.80
N LEU A 177 -19.19 25.65 -49.09
CA LEU A 177 -18.01 25.07 -49.77
C LEU A 177 -17.43 26.11 -50.72
N ASN A 178 -16.12 26.22 -50.77
CA ASN A 178 -15.37 26.94 -51.79
C ASN A 178 -14.11 26.14 -52.15
N VAL A 179 -13.97 25.74 -53.40
CA VAL A 179 -12.78 25.07 -53.94
C VAL A 179 -12.23 25.91 -55.08
N LEU A 180 -10.94 26.21 -55.03
CA LEU A 180 -10.19 26.94 -56.03
C LEU A 180 -9.16 26.01 -56.64
N THR A 181 -9.20 25.85 -57.97
CA THR A 181 -8.28 25.00 -58.70
C THR A 181 -8.22 25.41 -60.18
N SER A 182 -7.57 24.60 -61.02
CA SER A 182 -7.53 24.76 -62.47
C SER A 182 -7.53 23.39 -63.17
N ASP A 183 -7.86 23.41 -64.47
CA ASP A 183 -7.80 22.23 -65.36
C ASP A 183 -8.51 20.98 -64.79
N VAL A 184 -9.82 21.07 -64.55
CA VAL A 184 -10.62 20.00 -63.93
C VAL A 184 -11.19 19.06 -65.00
N MET A 185 -10.94 17.76 -64.85
CA MET A 185 -11.58 16.71 -65.63
C MET A 185 -12.85 16.23 -64.94
N LEU A 186 -13.93 16.15 -65.72
CA LEU A 186 -15.24 15.67 -65.30
C LEU A 186 -15.56 14.36 -66.03
N ALA A 187 -15.97 13.35 -65.28
CA ALA A 187 -16.55 12.11 -65.77
C ALA A 187 -17.85 11.83 -65.00
N SER A 188 -18.63 10.85 -65.43
CA SER A 188 -19.99 10.60 -64.94
C SER A 188 -20.09 10.40 -63.41
N ASN A 189 -19.06 9.83 -62.79
CA ASN A 189 -18.97 9.60 -61.33
C ASN A 189 -17.64 10.06 -60.72
N ARG A 190 -16.84 10.85 -61.43
CA ARG A 190 -15.47 11.20 -61.01
C ARG A 190 -15.07 12.61 -61.43
N ILE A 191 -14.47 13.34 -60.50
CA ILE A 191 -13.82 14.63 -60.74
C ILE A 191 -12.33 14.48 -60.42
N GLU A 192 -11.46 14.95 -61.31
CA GLU A 192 -10.01 14.92 -61.10
C GLU A 192 -9.34 16.23 -61.55
N THR A 193 -8.38 16.71 -60.78
CA THR A 193 -7.44 17.76 -61.22
C THR A 193 -6.06 17.46 -60.68
N LYS A 194 -5.03 17.61 -61.52
CA LYS A 194 -3.62 17.44 -61.14
C LYS A 194 -2.96 18.74 -60.66
N ARG A 195 -3.70 19.84 -60.69
CA ARG A 195 -3.21 21.17 -60.33
C ARG A 195 -3.31 21.40 -58.82
N ASP A 196 -2.84 22.57 -58.42
CA ASP A 196 -3.00 23.06 -57.05
C ASP A 196 -4.48 23.23 -56.74
N VAL A 197 -4.84 22.81 -55.54
CA VAL A 197 -6.21 22.83 -55.02
C VAL A 197 -6.17 23.50 -53.66
N GLN A 198 -7.02 24.50 -53.47
CA GLN A 198 -7.33 25.08 -52.17
C GLN A 198 -8.81 24.89 -51.92
N PHE A 199 -9.18 24.42 -50.74
CA PHE A 199 -10.58 24.27 -50.38
C PHE A 199 -10.86 24.84 -49.00
N GLN A 200 -12.08 25.35 -48.85
CA GLN A 200 -12.66 25.80 -47.59
C GLN A 200 -14.06 25.22 -47.50
N MET A 201 -14.34 24.50 -46.41
CA MET A 201 -15.64 23.90 -46.11
C MET A 201 -16.05 24.33 -44.71
N GLY A 202 -16.96 25.29 -44.59
CA GLY A 202 -17.32 25.91 -43.31
C GLY A 202 -16.07 26.45 -42.59
N LYS A 203 -15.74 25.87 -41.45
CA LYS A 203 -14.55 26.22 -40.64
C LYS A 203 -13.30 25.39 -40.99
N HIS A 204 -13.42 24.41 -41.88
CA HIS A 204 -12.33 23.54 -42.32
C HIS A 204 -11.67 24.11 -43.58
N GLN A 205 -10.36 23.93 -43.71
CA GLN A 205 -9.56 24.48 -44.81
C GLN A 205 -8.52 23.46 -45.24
N GLY A 206 -8.09 23.47 -46.49
CA GLY A 206 -6.96 22.67 -46.90
C GLY A 206 -6.37 23.09 -48.24
N SER A 207 -5.14 22.65 -48.47
CA SER A 207 -4.42 22.87 -49.71
C SER A 207 -3.57 21.66 -50.06
N GLY A 208 -3.42 21.42 -51.36
CA GLY A 208 -2.56 20.36 -51.89
C GLY A 208 -2.65 20.27 -53.40
N ARG A 209 -2.33 19.10 -53.94
CA ARG A 209 -2.30 18.83 -55.38
C ARG A 209 -2.84 17.45 -55.69
N HIS A 210 -3.31 17.29 -56.93
CA HIS A 210 -3.84 16.03 -57.44
C HIS A 210 -5.04 15.53 -56.63
N LEU A 211 -6.15 16.25 -56.79
CA LEU A 211 -7.44 15.92 -56.17
C LEU A 211 -8.20 14.91 -57.05
N ILE A 212 -8.74 13.88 -56.43
CA ILE A 212 -9.63 12.90 -57.04
C ILE A 212 -10.87 12.76 -56.15
N ALA A 213 -12.05 13.08 -56.68
CA ALA A 213 -13.32 12.85 -56.02
C ALA A 213 -14.15 11.83 -56.81
N GLN A 214 -14.60 10.77 -56.15
CA GLN A 214 -15.46 9.73 -56.71
C GLN A 214 -16.81 9.75 -56.01
N PHE A 215 -17.87 9.55 -56.77
CA PHE A 215 -19.25 9.69 -56.32
C PHE A 215 -20.00 8.35 -56.43
N GLU A 216 -20.88 8.08 -55.46
CA GLU A 216 -21.75 6.89 -55.47
C GLU A 216 -22.91 7.06 -56.43
N GLU A 217 -23.27 5.98 -57.12
CA GLU A 217 -24.47 5.93 -57.95
C GLU A 217 -25.72 5.72 -57.07
N GLY A 218 -26.75 6.55 -57.23
CA GLY A 218 -27.99 6.46 -56.45
C GLY A 218 -28.93 5.33 -56.87
N PRO A 219 -29.99 5.06 -56.09
CA PRO A 219 -30.98 4.05 -56.45
C PRO A 219 -31.66 4.41 -57.79
N ASN A 220 -31.58 3.50 -58.76
CA ASN A 220 -32.18 3.67 -60.09
C ASN A 220 -33.72 3.83 -59.98
N ARG A 221 -34.20 5.08 -59.94
CA ARG A 221 -35.62 5.40 -60.09
C ARG A 221 -35.89 5.50 -61.59
N GLY A 222 -36.54 4.49 -62.15
CA GLY A 222 -36.78 4.36 -63.59
C GLY A 222 -37.34 5.64 -64.21
N GLN A 223 -36.78 6.01 -65.38
CA GLN A 223 -36.94 7.26 -66.15
C GLN A 223 -36.02 8.45 -65.80
N GLN A 224 -35.04 8.32 -64.91
CA GLN A 224 -33.98 9.32 -64.82
C GLN A 224 -32.97 9.16 -65.98
N LYS A 225 -32.79 10.21 -66.77
CA LYS A 225 -31.66 10.40 -67.69
C LYS A 225 -30.75 11.46 -67.04
N GLY A 226 -29.45 11.21 -66.91
CA GLY A 226 -28.48 12.08 -66.21
C GLY A 226 -27.58 11.37 -65.18
N PRO A 227 -26.51 12.03 -64.65
CA PRO A 227 -25.63 11.45 -63.63
C PRO A 227 -26.38 11.24 -62.31
N ASN A 228 -26.59 9.97 -61.95
CA ASN A 228 -27.32 9.55 -60.76
C ASN A 228 -26.38 9.52 -59.54
N ILE A 229 -26.02 10.68 -58.98
CA ILE A 229 -25.08 10.79 -57.86
C ILE A 229 -25.84 10.86 -56.53
N SER A 230 -25.64 9.90 -55.62
CA SER A 230 -26.27 9.88 -54.28
C SER A 230 -25.37 10.40 -53.16
N GLY A 231 -24.06 10.55 -53.39
CA GLY A 231 -23.12 11.02 -52.37
C GLY A 231 -21.65 10.91 -52.80
N LEU A 232 -20.76 11.44 -51.95
CA LEU A 232 -19.31 11.29 -52.10
C LEU A 232 -18.88 9.91 -51.58
N SER A 233 -18.27 9.09 -52.45
CA SER A 233 -17.70 7.80 -52.06
C SER A 233 -16.28 7.96 -51.52
N ILE A 234 -15.41 8.60 -52.31
CA ILE A 234 -13.98 8.77 -51.99
C ILE A 234 -13.56 10.18 -52.35
N LEU A 235 -12.80 10.82 -51.46
CA LEU A 235 -12.07 12.04 -51.74
C LEU A 235 -10.59 11.83 -51.42
N GLU A 236 -9.75 11.89 -52.43
CA GLU A 236 -8.31 11.68 -52.31
C GLU A 236 -7.55 12.94 -52.74
N LEU A 237 -6.57 13.33 -51.93
CA LEU A 237 -5.59 14.36 -52.23
C LEU A 237 -4.20 13.72 -52.13
N VAL A 238 -3.58 13.46 -53.30
CA VAL A 238 -2.35 12.67 -53.38
C VAL A 238 -1.17 13.38 -52.71
N HIS A 239 -1.13 14.72 -52.81
CA HIS A 239 -0.11 15.54 -52.15
C HIS A 239 -0.76 16.57 -51.23
N VAL A 240 -0.55 16.44 -49.93
CA VAL A 240 -1.13 17.32 -48.90
C VAL A 240 -0.10 18.36 -48.47
N ASP A 241 -0.39 19.65 -48.69
CA ASP A 241 0.47 20.71 -48.17
C ASP A 241 0.07 21.06 -46.72
N ARG A 242 -1.24 21.22 -46.48
CA ARG A 242 -1.80 21.59 -45.18
C ARG A 242 -3.30 21.33 -45.14
N ILE A 243 -3.78 20.70 -44.07
CA ILE A 243 -5.22 20.62 -43.76
C ILE A 243 -5.45 21.21 -42.37
N VAL A 244 -6.41 22.13 -42.27
CA VAL A 244 -6.84 22.76 -41.01
C VAL A 244 -8.25 22.30 -40.69
N LEU A 245 -8.39 21.51 -39.64
CA LEU A 245 -9.67 21.07 -39.13
C LEU A 245 -10.09 21.95 -37.94
N SER A 246 -11.24 22.58 -38.06
CA SER A 246 -11.88 23.21 -36.90
C SER A 246 -12.49 22.12 -36.02
N THR A 247 -11.89 21.85 -34.87
CA THR A 247 -12.48 20.95 -33.89
C THR A 247 -13.40 21.75 -32.96
N GLU A 248 -14.68 21.39 -32.93
CA GLU A 248 -15.57 21.78 -31.83
C GLU A 248 -15.34 20.78 -30.69
N GLY A 249 -14.58 21.14 -29.65
CA GLY A 249 -14.32 20.19 -28.57
C GLY A 249 -13.06 20.43 -27.74
N ARG A 250 -13.11 19.88 -26.52
CA ARG A 250 -12.14 20.06 -25.42
C ARG A 250 -10.84 19.27 -25.62
N GLY A 251 -10.07 19.52 -26.69
CA GLY A 251 -8.72 18.99 -26.91
C GLY A 251 -8.55 17.45 -26.95
N LEU A 252 -7.34 16.97 -27.28
CA LEU A 252 -7.03 15.54 -27.30
C LEU A 252 -6.94 14.92 -25.89
N LEU A 253 -6.72 15.73 -24.84
CA LEU A 253 -6.51 15.26 -23.46
C LEU A 253 -7.28 16.06 -22.38
N GLY A 254 -8.28 16.89 -22.75
CA GLY A 254 -9.05 17.71 -21.80
C GLY A 254 -8.40 19.04 -21.41
N ASN A 255 -9.05 19.80 -20.51
CA ASN A 255 -8.69 21.18 -20.16
C ASN A 255 -7.36 21.28 -19.39
N ALA A 256 -6.62 22.37 -19.61
CA ALA A 256 -5.74 22.96 -18.60
C ALA A 256 -6.59 23.59 -17.48
N ALA A 257 -6.13 23.50 -16.23
CA ALA A 257 -6.71 24.25 -15.13
C ALA A 257 -6.66 25.77 -15.45
N GLU A 258 -7.70 26.50 -15.05
CA GLU A 258 -7.77 27.96 -15.17
C GLU A 258 -6.49 28.61 -14.62
N ILE A 259 -5.86 29.45 -15.45
CA ILE A 259 -4.76 30.30 -15.01
C ILE A 259 -5.34 31.33 -14.02
N PRO A 260 -4.86 31.40 -12.76
CA PRO A 260 -5.38 32.37 -11.80
C PRO A 260 -5.14 33.81 -12.29
N GLY A 261 -6.20 34.62 -12.38
CA GLY A 261 -6.09 36.08 -12.58
C GLY A 261 -6.71 36.66 -13.86
N MET A 262 -7.26 35.86 -14.78
CA MET A 262 -8.00 36.39 -15.94
C MET A 262 -9.52 36.41 -15.69
N ARG A 263 -10.13 37.59 -15.81
CA ARG A 263 -11.58 37.84 -15.68
C ARG A 263 -12.40 36.98 -16.65
N GLU A 264 -13.57 36.56 -16.17
CA GLU A 264 -14.54 35.56 -16.71
C GLU A 264 -15.15 35.82 -18.11
N GLN A 265 -14.51 36.55 -19.02
CA GLN A 265 -15.09 36.81 -20.37
C GLN A 265 -14.51 35.94 -21.50
N SER A 266 -13.57 35.02 -21.22
CA SER A 266 -12.87 34.24 -22.26
C SER A 266 -13.19 32.74 -22.29
N SER A 267 -14.14 32.24 -21.51
CA SER A 267 -14.47 30.81 -21.43
C SER A 267 -15.05 30.19 -22.73
N GLN A 268 -15.49 31.00 -23.69
CA GLN A 268 -15.88 30.52 -25.03
C GLN A 268 -14.72 30.43 -26.04
N MET A 269 -13.60 31.13 -25.84
CA MET A 269 -12.48 31.14 -26.80
C MET A 269 -11.53 29.93 -26.66
N TYR A 270 -11.49 29.27 -25.50
CA TYR A 270 -10.55 28.17 -25.23
C TYR A 270 -11.02 26.79 -25.77
N ALA A 271 -12.26 26.67 -26.23
CA ALA A 271 -12.89 25.38 -26.55
C ALA A 271 -12.74 24.92 -28.00
N SER A 272 -12.25 25.76 -28.92
CA SER A 272 -12.12 25.45 -30.35
C SER A 272 -10.79 25.95 -30.91
N ALA A 273 -9.71 25.26 -30.54
CA ALA A 273 -8.39 25.48 -31.15
C ALA A 273 -8.33 24.70 -32.49
N PRO A 274 -7.99 25.33 -33.63
CA PRO A 274 -7.85 24.62 -34.89
C PRO A 274 -6.72 23.60 -34.83
N VAL A 275 -6.92 22.47 -35.49
CA VAL A 275 -5.94 21.39 -35.63
C VAL A 275 -5.37 21.45 -37.04
N GLU A 276 -4.07 21.65 -37.15
CA GLU A 276 -3.32 21.61 -38.41
C GLU A 276 -2.72 20.22 -38.60
N ILE A 277 -2.91 19.63 -39.78
CA ILE A 277 -2.38 18.33 -40.16
C ILE A 277 -1.55 18.50 -41.44
N ARG A 278 -0.36 17.90 -41.45
CA ARG A 278 0.53 17.77 -42.62
C ARG A 278 0.98 16.32 -42.74
N CYS A 279 1.20 15.84 -43.95
CA CYS A 279 1.73 14.50 -44.20
C CYS A 279 2.47 14.48 -45.55
N LEU A 280 3.36 13.51 -45.74
CA LEU A 280 4.09 13.33 -47.01
C LEU A 280 3.31 12.45 -48.01
N GLY A 281 2.46 11.57 -47.50
CA GLY A 281 1.61 10.68 -48.29
C GLY A 281 0.21 11.25 -48.55
N PRO A 282 -0.68 10.43 -49.13
CA PRO A 282 -2.01 10.86 -49.52
C PRO A 282 -2.94 11.07 -48.32
N PHE A 283 -3.87 12.00 -48.48
CA PHE A 283 -5.08 12.10 -47.68
C PHE A 283 -6.24 11.43 -48.41
N VAL A 284 -6.96 10.52 -47.75
CA VAL A 284 -8.15 9.84 -48.29
C VAL A 284 -9.29 9.96 -47.29
N PHE A 285 -10.42 10.50 -47.72
CA PHE A 285 -11.68 10.45 -47.00
C PHE A 285 -12.61 9.44 -47.67
N ASP A 286 -12.91 8.36 -46.96
CA ASP A 286 -13.90 7.35 -47.32
C ASP A 286 -15.25 7.81 -46.77
N GLY A 287 -16.15 8.24 -47.67
CA GLY A 287 -17.48 8.75 -47.32
C GLY A 287 -18.43 7.66 -46.84
N SER A 288 -18.30 6.43 -47.36
CA SER A 288 -19.15 5.30 -47.01
C SER A 288 -18.89 4.84 -45.57
N HIS A 289 -17.61 4.76 -45.17
CA HIS A 289 -17.20 4.42 -43.80
C HIS A 289 -17.04 5.63 -42.87
N ARG A 290 -17.03 6.86 -43.43
CA ARG A 290 -16.80 8.14 -42.72
C ARG A 290 -15.46 8.15 -41.97
N VAL A 291 -14.38 7.83 -42.68
CA VAL A 291 -13.02 7.79 -42.14
C VAL A 291 -12.10 8.67 -43.00
N ALA A 292 -11.42 9.62 -42.35
CA ALA A 292 -10.32 10.38 -42.94
C ALA A 292 -8.98 9.72 -42.58
N THR A 293 -8.16 9.42 -43.57
CA THR A 293 -6.86 8.75 -43.43
C THR A 293 -5.75 9.63 -43.97
N PHE A 294 -4.69 9.83 -43.20
CA PHE A 294 -3.45 10.52 -43.58
C PHE A 294 -2.28 9.54 -43.45
N ARG A 295 -1.37 9.51 -44.43
CA ARG A 295 -0.26 8.55 -44.48
C ARG A 295 1.09 9.25 -44.63
N ASP A 296 2.13 8.57 -44.16
CA ASP A 296 3.55 8.91 -44.24
C ASP A 296 3.91 10.22 -43.52
N GLN A 297 4.65 10.11 -42.40
CA GLN A 297 5.12 11.25 -41.59
C GLN A 297 4.03 12.29 -41.29
N VAL A 298 2.93 11.83 -40.72
CA VAL A 298 1.83 12.69 -40.31
C VAL A 298 2.25 13.53 -39.10
N GLN A 299 2.13 14.84 -39.23
CA GLN A 299 2.35 15.82 -38.18
C GLN A 299 1.05 16.55 -37.89
N VAL A 300 0.58 16.45 -36.66
CA VAL A 300 -0.60 17.14 -36.16
C VAL A 300 -0.15 18.19 -35.16
N ARG A 301 -0.62 19.42 -35.33
CA ARG A 301 -0.34 20.55 -34.43
C ARG A 301 -1.65 21.19 -34.00
N ARG A 302 -1.85 21.34 -32.71
CA ARG A 302 -3.00 22.06 -32.14
C ARG A 302 -2.52 23.32 -31.44
N LEU A 303 -3.01 24.47 -31.90
CA LEU A 303 -2.66 25.78 -31.35
C LEU A 303 -3.59 26.11 -30.18
N VAL A 304 -3.14 25.87 -28.95
CA VAL A 304 -3.92 26.22 -27.74
C VAL A 304 -3.71 27.71 -27.43
N ALA A 305 -4.75 28.40 -26.95
CA ALA A 305 -4.81 29.87 -26.86
C ALA A 305 -3.70 30.54 -26.02
N SER A 306 -2.92 29.79 -25.24
CA SER A 306 -1.77 30.27 -24.45
C SER A 306 -0.45 30.32 -25.23
N GLY A 307 -0.43 29.98 -26.52
CA GLY A 307 0.80 29.85 -27.33
C GLY A 307 1.53 28.51 -27.14
N VAL A 308 1.05 27.68 -26.22
CA VAL A 308 1.53 26.31 -26.02
C VAL A 308 0.90 25.41 -27.10
N THR A 309 1.73 24.68 -27.83
CA THR A 309 1.29 23.80 -28.92
C THR A 309 1.31 22.34 -28.45
N ASP A 310 0.23 21.61 -28.70
CA ASP A 310 0.23 20.14 -28.62
C ASP A 310 0.65 19.58 -30.00
N GLN A 311 1.50 18.57 -30.02
CA GLN A 311 2.04 17.96 -31.23
C GLN A 311 1.88 16.44 -31.21
N LEU A 312 1.47 15.85 -32.33
CA LEU A 312 1.42 14.41 -32.56
C LEU A 312 2.13 14.07 -33.87
N GLU A 313 3.10 13.15 -33.80
CA GLU A 313 3.83 12.57 -34.93
C GLU A 313 3.48 11.10 -35.07
N ALA A 314 3.17 10.64 -36.29
CA ALA A 314 2.82 9.26 -36.59
C ALA A 314 3.09 8.92 -38.08
N ASP A 315 3.06 7.64 -38.43
CA ASP A 315 3.14 7.19 -39.84
C ASP A 315 1.76 7.11 -40.49
N LEU A 316 0.71 6.89 -39.70
CA LEU A 316 -0.68 6.82 -40.12
C LEU A 316 -1.56 7.54 -39.08
N LEU A 317 -2.49 8.36 -39.56
CA LEU A 317 -3.56 8.95 -38.74
C LEU A 317 -4.91 8.66 -39.38
N GLU A 318 -5.81 8.07 -38.62
CA GLU A 318 -7.21 7.90 -38.98
C GLU A 318 -8.11 8.72 -38.05
N VAL A 319 -9.08 9.41 -38.63
CA VAL A 319 -10.13 10.14 -37.92
C VAL A 319 -11.47 9.56 -38.34
N HIS A 320 -12.15 8.93 -37.39
CA HIS A 320 -13.45 8.28 -37.57
C HIS A 320 -14.56 9.24 -37.15
N PHE A 321 -15.58 9.40 -38.00
CA PHE A 321 -16.70 10.32 -37.77
C PHE A 321 -18.04 9.59 -37.60
N GLN A 322 -18.92 10.18 -36.79
CA GLN A 322 -20.32 9.76 -36.63
C GLN A 322 -21.29 10.85 -37.10
N LYS A 323 -22.47 10.44 -37.55
CA LYS A 323 -23.56 11.34 -37.92
C LYS A 323 -24.14 11.96 -36.65
N GLU A 324 -24.23 13.29 -36.59
CA GLU A 324 -24.93 13.98 -35.49
C GLU A 324 -26.42 13.67 -35.60
N ALA A 325 -26.98 13.01 -34.58
CA ALA A 325 -28.42 12.84 -34.47
C ALA A 325 -29.08 14.21 -34.22
N PRO A 326 -30.25 14.49 -34.82
CA PRO A 326 -31.03 15.67 -34.44
C PRO A 326 -31.23 15.65 -32.93
N ALA A 327 -31.01 16.79 -32.26
CA ALA A 327 -31.25 16.89 -30.83
C ALA A 327 -32.67 16.41 -30.52
N ALA A 328 -32.81 15.43 -29.62
CA ALA A 328 -34.12 14.99 -29.16
C ALA A 328 -34.89 16.22 -28.65
N PRO A 329 -36.12 16.49 -29.13
CA PRO A 329 -36.92 17.57 -28.61
C PRO A 329 -37.10 17.35 -27.11
N LEU A 330 -36.80 18.38 -26.30
CA LEU A 330 -37.25 18.44 -24.92
C LEU A 330 -38.76 18.24 -24.92
N GLU A 331 -39.24 17.27 -24.14
CA GLU A 331 -40.66 16.96 -24.00
C GLU A 331 -41.45 18.23 -23.65
N GLN A 332 -42.28 18.71 -24.58
CA GLN A 332 -43.63 19.20 -24.29
C GLN A 332 -44.43 19.47 -25.57
N THR A 333 -45.66 18.95 -25.54
CA THR A 333 -46.81 19.17 -26.43
C THR A 333 -46.73 18.65 -27.86
N ALA A 334 -47.37 17.50 -28.05
CA ALA A 334 -47.83 16.98 -29.32
C ALA A 334 -48.87 17.92 -29.96
N ALA A 335 -48.54 18.48 -31.12
CA ALA A 335 -49.50 18.87 -32.14
C ALA A 335 -48.81 18.93 -33.52
N ALA A 336 -49.24 18.02 -34.40
CA ALA A 336 -49.11 18.01 -35.87
C ALA A 336 -47.73 18.31 -36.48
N TYR A 337 -46.95 17.26 -36.73
CA TYR A 337 -45.97 17.25 -37.82
C TYR A 337 -46.60 16.55 -39.03
N GLN A 338 -46.76 17.28 -40.14
CA GLN A 338 -46.91 16.67 -41.46
C GLN A 338 -45.58 16.04 -41.87
N GLU A 339 -45.66 14.84 -42.44
CA GLU A 339 -44.54 14.10 -43.03
C GLU A 339 -43.88 14.94 -44.13
N GLY A 340 -42.64 15.37 -43.86
CA GLY A 340 -41.71 15.92 -44.84
C GLY A 340 -40.49 15.01 -44.92
N ASP A 341 -40.05 14.73 -46.15
CA ASP A 341 -39.03 13.76 -46.57
C ASP A 341 -37.74 13.72 -45.70
N PRO A 342 -37.25 12.53 -45.29
CA PRO A 342 -36.10 12.37 -44.39
C PRO A 342 -34.71 12.28 -45.06
N GLU A 343 -34.51 12.76 -46.30
CA GLU A 343 -33.30 12.36 -47.07
C GLU A 343 -32.28 13.44 -47.51
N SER A 344 -32.45 14.73 -47.21
CA SER A 344 -31.50 15.78 -47.65
C SER A 344 -30.91 16.63 -46.53
N GLN A 345 -30.47 16.00 -45.44
CA GLN A 345 -29.61 16.67 -44.45
C GLN A 345 -28.18 16.16 -44.61
N THR A 346 -27.28 16.98 -45.17
CA THR A 346 -25.84 16.85 -44.92
C THR A 346 -25.63 16.97 -43.42
N ALA A 347 -25.74 15.85 -42.74
CA ALA A 347 -25.72 15.82 -41.30
C ALA A 347 -24.31 16.14 -40.82
N LYS A 348 -24.24 17.06 -39.87
CA LYS A 348 -23.00 17.46 -39.22
C LYS A 348 -22.26 16.22 -38.74
N LEU A 349 -21.02 16.07 -39.21
CA LEU A 349 -20.14 14.97 -38.80
C LEU A 349 -19.42 15.37 -37.52
N LYS A 350 -19.53 14.56 -36.48
CA LYS A 350 -18.76 14.72 -35.24
C LYS A 350 -17.65 13.68 -35.18
N MET A 351 -16.46 14.11 -34.76
CA MET A 351 -15.34 13.21 -34.51
C MET A 351 -15.70 12.24 -33.38
N GLN A 352 -15.58 10.94 -33.66
CA GLN A 352 -15.87 9.87 -32.72
C GLN A 352 -14.60 9.31 -32.11
N ARG A 353 -13.59 9.05 -32.97
CA ARG A 353 -12.39 8.32 -32.59
C ARG A 353 -11.21 8.72 -33.46
N LEU A 354 -10.03 8.78 -32.86
CA LEU A 354 -8.76 9.06 -33.50
C LEU A 354 -7.83 7.87 -33.30
N VAL A 355 -7.16 7.42 -34.37
CA VAL A 355 -6.17 6.35 -34.34
C VAL A 355 -4.88 6.87 -34.95
N ALA A 356 -3.78 6.83 -34.22
CA ALA A 356 -2.46 7.16 -34.74
C ALA A 356 -1.54 5.95 -34.59
N VAL A 357 -0.85 5.56 -35.66
CA VAL A 357 0.07 4.42 -35.69
C VAL A 357 1.43 4.91 -36.15
N GLY A 358 2.50 4.50 -35.48
CA GLY A 358 3.86 4.82 -35.88
C GLY A 358 4.88 3.91 -35.21
N ASN A 359 6.13 3.99 -35.64
CA ASN A 359 7.22 3.22 -35.03
C ASN A 359 8.39 4.10 -34.53
N PRO A 360 8.22 4.82 -33.40
CA PRO A 360 7.00 4.99 -32.61
C PRO A 360 6.18 6.23 -33.05
N PHE A 361 4.89 6.26 -32.72
CA PHE A 361 4.17 7.54 -32.67
C PHE A 361 4.68 8.36 -31.47
N ARG A 362 4.66 9.69 -31.55
CA ARG A 362 5.02 10.59 -30.44
C ARG A 362 3.96 11.67 -30.24
N LEU A 363 3.39 11.72 -29.05
CA LEU A 363 2.47 12.77 -28.61
C LEU A 363 3.16 13.62 -27.54
N SER A 364 3.26 14.92 -27.79
CA SER A 364 3.71 15.93 -26.83
C SER A 364 2.56 16.91 -26.58
N ALA A 365 1.81 16.70 -25.50
CA ALA A 365 0.66 17.51 -25.11
C ALA A 365 1.04 18.46 -23.96
N THR A 366 1.85 19.45 -24.32
CA THR A 366 2.40 20.46 -23.40
C THR A 366 1.31 21.24 -22.67
N SER A 367 0.13 21.42 -23.29
CA SER A 367 -0.99 22.12 -22.66
C SER A 367 -1.49 21.46 -21.37
N VAL A 368 -1.22 20.17 -21.20
CA VAL A 368 -1.58 19.39 -20.02
C VAL A 368 -0.36 18.66 -19.43
N SER A 369 0.87 19.08 -19.74
CA SER A 369 2.09 18.43 -19.20
C SER A 369 2.12 16.91 -19.39
N ALA A 370 1.67 16.41 -20.55
CA ALA A 370 1.61 14.98 -20.83
C ALA A 370 2.36 14.62 -22.12
N ASN A 371 3.03 13.46 -22.13
CA ASN A 371 3.62 12.88 -23.32
C ASN A 371 3.25 11.41 -23.43
N ALA A 372 3.08 10.90 -24.65
CA ALA A 372 2.88 9.49 -24.92
C ALA A 372 3.72 9.03 -26.12
N GLU A 373 4.23 7.81 -26.03
CA GLU A 373 5.03 7.16 -27.07
C GLU A 373 4.65 5.68 -27.15
N GLY A 374 4.59 5.12 -28.36
CA GLY A 374 4.27 3.70 -28.57
C GLY A 374 4.09 3.35 -30.05
N GLY A 375 3.56 2.16 -30.32
CA GLY A 375 3.22 1.70 -31.67
C GLY A 375 1.86 2.21 -32.17
N GLN A 376 0.89 2.37 -31.27
CA GLN A 376 -0.46 2.85 -31.62
C GLN A 376 -1.10 3.62 -30.47
N LEU A 377 -1.74 4.74 -30.81
CA LEU A 377 -2.61 5.55 -29.95
C LEU A 377 -4.03 5.47 -30.48
N ILE A 378 -4.99 5.14 -29.63
CA ILE A 378 -6.43 5.24 -29.93
C ILE A 378 -7.06 6.16 -28.90
N TYR A 379 -7.76 7.19 -29.37
CA TYR A 379 -8.57 8.06 -28.51
C TYR A 379 -10.03 7.97 -28.95
N ASP A 380 -10.87 7.39 -28.11
CA ASP A 380 -12.33 7.34 -28.25
C ASP A 380 -12.93 8.52 -27.49
N LEU A 381 -13.40 9.54 -28.23
CA LEU A 381 -13.94 10.77 -27.67
C LEU A 381 -15.31 10.56 -27.02
N VAL A 382 -16.07 9.56 -27.49
CA VAL A 382 -17.40 9.24 -26.97
C VAL A 382 -17.29 8.53 -25.63
N LYS A 383 -16.39 7.54 -25.54
CA LYS A 383 -16.12 6.79 -24.30
C LYS A 383 -15.15 7.52 -23.37
N LYS A 384 -14.57 8.65 -23.81
CA LYS A 384 -13.50 9.37 -23.11
C LYS A 384 -12.35 8.44 -22.71
N ARG A 385 -11.92 7.60 -23.64
CA ARG A 385 -10.94 6.54 -23.39
C ARG A 385 -9.72 6.69 -24.29
N ILE A 386 -8.55 6.64 -23.69
CA ILE A 386 -7.24 6.67 -24.34
C ILE A 386 -6.62 5.30 -24.20
N GLU A 387 -6.15 4.73 -25.30
CA GLU A 387 -5.49 3.43 -25.37
C GLU A 387 -4.14 3.61 -26.08
N VAL A 388 -3.08 3.13 -25.47
CA VAL A 388 -1.71 3.22 -26.00
C VAL A 388 -1.09 1.83 -26.01
N LYS A 389 -0.75 1.33 -27.19
CA LYS A 389 -0.07 0.06 -27.40
C LYS A 389 1.40 0.30 -27.72
N GLY A 390 2.28 -0.42 -27.04
CA GLY A 390 3.72 -0.36 -27.19
C GLY A 390 4.27 -1.19 -28.35
N SER A 391 5.53 -0.93 -28.70
CA SER A 391 6.35 -1.79 -29.56
C SER A 391 7.84 -1.69 -29.18
N PRO A 392 8.31 -2.36 -28.10
CA PRO A 392 7.58 -3.28 -27.24
C PRO A 392 6.75 -2.61 -26.13
N ASN A 393 7.15 -1.44 -25.63
CA ASN A 393 6.47 -0.74 -24.53
C ASN A 393 5.87 0.58 -24.98
N ALA A 394 4.73 0.93 -24.39
CA ALA A 394 4.14 2.25 -24.39
C ALA A 394 4.69 3.03 -23.21
N ILE A 395 5.03 4.29 -23.42
CA ILE A 395 5.50 5.20 -22.39
C ILE A 395 4.47 6.32 -22.28
N LEU A 396 3.95 6.54 -21.08
CA LEU A 396 3.07 7.65 -20.75
C LEU A 396 3.68 8.45 -19.61
N THR A 397 3.90 9.75 -19.83
CA THR A 397 4.33 10.68 -18.78
C THR A 397 3.28 11.75 -18.56
N LYS A 398 2.98 12.06 -17.30
CA LYS A 398 2.09 13.14 -16.88
C LYS A 398 2.68 13.81 -15.65
N ASP A 399 3.03 15.09 -15.77
CA ASP A 399 3.72 15.84 -14.72
C ASP A 399 5.02 15.13 -14.26
N LYS A 400 5.07 14.70 -12.99
CA LYS A 400 6.19 13.97 -12.38
C LYS A 400 6.02 12.44 -12.42
N TYR A 401 4.97 11.95 -13.05
CA TYR A 401 4.62 10.53 -13.11
C TYR A 401 4.96 9.95 -14.49
N ARG A 402 5.54 8.75 -14.50
CA ARG A 402 5.89 8.00 -15.70
C ARG A 402 5.40 6.56 -15.55
N CYS A 403 4.68 6.07 -16.55
CA CYS A 403 4.21 4.71 -16.66
C CYS A 403 4.76 4.08 -17.94
N GLU A 404 5.23 2.84 -17.83
CA GLU A 404 5.75 2.06 -18.94
C GLU A 404 5.17 0.65 -18.90
N SER A 405 4.52 0.22 -19.99
CA SER A 405 4.01 -1.15 -20.14
C SER A 405 3.66 -1.46 -21.61
N PRO A 406 3.47 -2.74 -21.99
CA PRO A 406 3.05 -3.11 -23.34
C PRO A 406 1.73 -2.50 -23.80
N HIS A 407 0.78 -2.26 -22.88
CA HIS A 407 -0.54 -1.75 -23.22
C HIS A 407 -1.11 -0.96 -22.05
N LEU A 408 -1.47 0.30 -22.30
CA LEU A 408 -2.09 1.22 -21.33
C LEU A 408 -3.46 1.66 -21.82
N MET A 409 -4.45 1.62 -20.93
CA MET A 409 -5.78 2.15 -21.17
C MET A 409 -6.18 3.07 -20.02
N TYR A 410 -6.63 4.28 -20.35
CA TYR A 410 -7.13 5.26 -19.40
C TYR A 410 -8.50 5.78 -19.83
N GLU A 411 -9.50 5.65 -18.96
CA GLU A 411 -10.83 6.22 -19.13
C GLU A 411 -10.98 7.42 -18.19
N LEU A 412 -11.24 8.60 -18.74
CA LEU A 412 -11.34 9.83 -17.95
C LEU A 412 -12.57 9.78 -17.02
N GLY A 413 -12.41 10.27 -15.79
CA GLY A 413 -13.53 10.48 -14.87
C GLY A 413 -14.50 11.58 -15.36
N ASP A 414 -15.67 11.67 -14.73
CA ASP A 414 -16.68 12.70 -15.06
C ASP A 414 -16.12 14.12 -14.88
N ASN A 415 -15.33 14.32 -13.82
CA ASN A 415 -14.46 15.47 -13.67
C ASN A 415 -13.05 15.11 -14.20
N PRO A 416 -12.54 15.80 -15.23
CA PRO A 416 -11.19 15.56 -15.76
C PRO A 416 -10.05 15.75 -14.74
N SER A 417 -10.32 16.44 -13.62
CA SER A 417 -9.36 16.64 -12.53
C SER A 417 -9.35 15.51 -11.50
N HIS A 418 -10.28 14.56 -11.62
CA HIS A 418 -10.36 13.38 -10.74
C HIS A 418 -9.76 12.17 -11.43
N LEU A 419 -9.27 11.23 -10.62
CA LEU A 419 -8.73 9.97 -11.08
C LEU A 419 -9.79 9.17 -11.84
N GLY A 420 -9.47 8.78 -13.07
CA GLY A 420 -10.30 7.92 -13.91
C GLY A 420 -10.07 6.42 -13.67
N ARG A 421 -10.41 5.59 -14.65
CA ARG A 421 -10.06 4.16 -14.65
C ARG A 421 -8.77 3.94 -15.40
N VAL A 422 -7.86 3.17 -14.81
CA VAL A 422 -6.59 2.78 -15.43
C VAL A 422 -6.56 1.29 -15.59
N TRP A 423 -6.08 0.80 -16.72
CA TRP A 423 -5.71 -0.59 -16.92
C TRP A 423 -4.40 -0.66 -17.68
N SER A 424 -3.53 -1.56 -17.28
CA SER A 424 -2.23 -1.77 -17.86
C SER A 424 -1.92 -3.26 -17.88
N ALA A 425 -1.57 -3.80 -19.05
CA ALA A 425 -1.33 -5.23 -19.25
C ALA A 425 0.15 -5.54 -19.48
N GLY A 426 0.56 -6.73 -19.03
CA GLY A 426 1.93 -7.22 -19.16
C GLY A 426 2.89 -6.58 -18.15
N PRO A 427 4.19 -6.92 -18.23
CA PRO A 427 5.19 -6.39 -17.32
C PRO A 427 5.34 -4.89 -17.48
N GLY A 428 5.20 -4.16 -16.37
CA GLY A 428 5.22 -2.71 -16.39
C GLY A 428 5.75 -2.09 -15.12
N VAL A 429 6.05 -0.80 -15.24
CA VAL A 429 6.66 0.01 -14.19
C VAL A 429 5.97 1.36 -14.15
N PHE A 430 5.62 1.80 -12.96
CA PHE A 430 5.22 3.16 -12.65
C PHE A 430 6.27 3.80 -11.73
N THR A 431 6.68 5.01 -12.06
CA THR A 431 7.61 5.82 -11.25
C THR A 431 7.05 7.21 -11.07
N GLY A 432 7.19 7.76 -9.86
CA GLY A 432 6.88 9.16 -9.60
C GLY A 432 7.19 9.55 -8.17
N ASN A 433 7.01 10.82 -7.86
CA ASN A 433 7.18 11.34 -6.50
C ASN A 433 5.80 11.52 -5.85
N LEU A 434 5.52 10.77 -4.79
CA LEU A 434 4.25 10.83 -4.05
C LEU A 434 4.30 11.81 -2.86
N ASN A 435 5.48 12.36 -2.55
CA ASN A 435 5.69 13.26 -1.41
C ASN A 435 6.05 14.67 -1.89
N ASP A 436 5.05 15.56 -1.92
CA ASP A 436 5.22 16.95 -2.34
C ASP A 436 6.21 17.76 -1.46
N LYS A 437 6.56 17.27 -0.26
CA LYS A 437 7.52 17.93 0.65
C LYS A 437 8.98 17.54 0.40
N ASP A 438 9.24 16.40 -0.23
CA ASP A 438 10.59 15.94 -0.57
C ASP A 438 10.66 15.60 -2.07
N PRO A 439 11.09 16.54 -2.93
CA PRO A 439 11.17 16.32 -4.38
C PRO A 439 12.11 15.20 -4.80
N ASN A 440 13.04 14.78 -3.91
CA ASN A 440 14.02 13.74 -4.21
C ASN A 440 13.52 12.33 -3.85
N GLU A 441 12.36 12.20 -3.19
CA GLU A 441 11.77 10.89 -2.87
C GLU A 441 11.18 10.25 -4.13
N THR A 442 11.76 9.14 -4.59
CA THR A 442 11.19 8.38 -5.71
C THR A 442 10.35 7.22 -5.17
N SER A 443 9.14 7.09 -5.71
CA SER A 443 8.27 5.93 -5.53
C SER A 443 8.25 5.12 -6.82
N ARG A 444 8.44 3.81 -6.71
CA ARG A 444 8.41 2.87 -7.82
C ARG A 444 7.44 1.74 -7.53
N LEU A 445 6.60 1.45 -8.51
CA LEU A 445 5.65 0.35 -8.54
C LEU A 445 5.96 -0.51 -9.78
N SER A 446 6.01 -1.83 -9.65
CA SER A 446 6.19 -2.73 -10.79
C SER A 446 5.31 -3.97 -10.68
N TRP A 447 4.92 -4.51 -11.83
CA TRP A 447 4.07 -5.70 -11.98
C TRP A 447 4.52 -6.55 -13.18
N GLN A 448 4.08 -7.80 -13.24
CA GLN A 448 4.35 -8.72 -14.37
C GLN A 448 3.08 -9.10 -15.15
N ASP A 449 1.91 -9.09 -14.51
CA ASP A 449 0.65 -9.50 -15.14
C ASP A 449 -0.20 -8.29 -15.53
N GLN A 450 -0.72 -7.55 -14.55
CA GLN A 450 -1.52 -6.36 -14.81
C GLN A 450 -1.55 -5.37 -13.65
N PHE A 451 -1.87 -4.12 -13.97
CA PHE A 451 -2.15 -3.04 -13.04
C PHE A 451 -3.49 -2.39 -13.37
N ARG A 452 -4.32 -2.14 -12.37
CA ARG A 452 -5.67 -1.58 -12.54
C ARG A 452 -6.05 -0.60 -11.44
N ILE A 453 -6.75 0.46 -11.83
CA ILE A 453 -7.41 1.39 -10.92
C ILE A 453 -8.87 1.49 -11.35
N GLU A 454 -9.80 1.24 -10.43
CA GLU A 454 -11.23 1.36 -10.69
C GLU A 454 -11.99 1.91 -9.48
N PRO A 455 -13.02 2.76 -9.68
CA PRO A 455 -13.89 3.17 -8.59
C PRO A 455 -14.76 2.00 -8.13
N GLN A 456 -14.81 1.76 -6.82
CA GLN A 456 -15.56 0.68 -6.18
C GLN A 456 -16.13 1.18 -4.85
N ASN A 457 -17.47 1.17 -4.71
CA ASN A 457 -18.18 1.51 -3.46
C ASN A 457 -17.80 2.89 -2.86
N GLY A 458 -17.51 3.89 -3.68
CA GLY A 458 -17.09 5.23 -3.21
C GLY A 458 -15.61 5.36 -2.86
N GLU A 459 -14.82 4.29 -3.04
CA GLU A 459 -13.36 4.28 -2.98
C GLU A 459 -12.78 4.01 -4.39
N TYR A 460 -11.46 4.12 -4.56
CA TYR A 460 -10.72 3.62 -5.71
C TYR A 460 -9.94 2.37 -5.30
N ALA A 461 -10.19 1.26 -5.97
CA ALA A 461 -9.42 0.03 -5.81
C ALA A 461 -8.24 0.03 -6.79
N VAL A 462 -7.03 0.00 -6.25
CA VAL A 462 -5.77 -0.14 -6.98
C VAL A 462 -5.31 -1.59 -6.85
N ALA A 463 -5.24 -2.31 -7.95
CA ALA A 463 -4.80 -3.71 -8.00
C ALA A 463 -3.49 -3.84 -8.79
N VAL A 464 -2.53 -4.56 -8.21
CA VAL A 464 -1.22 -4.85 -8.80
C VAL A 464 -1.01 -6.36 -8.75
N GLU A 465 -0.83 -7.02 -9.90
CA GLU A 465 -0.77 -8.48 -9.98
C GLU A 465 0.48 -8.98 -10.73
N GLY A 466 0.96 -10.15 -10.31
CA GLY A 466 2.12 -10.82 -10.91
C GLY A 466 3.44 -10.28 -10.36
N ASN A 467 3.82 -10.72 -9.15
CA ASN A 467 5.04 -10.25 -8.47
C ASN A 467 5.07 -8.72 -8.30
N ALA A 468 3.96 -8.17 -7.81
CA ALA A 468 3.79 -6.77 -7.46
C ALA A 468 4.89 -6.31 -6.49
N THR A 469 5.56 -5.22 -6.81
CA THR A 469 6.58 -4.60 -5.95
C THR A 469 6.32 -3.11 -5.83
N VAL A 470 6.29 -2.60 -4.61
CA VAL A 470 6.20 -1.17 -4.28
C VAL A 470 7.42 -0.81 -3.45
N SER A 471 8.19 0.17 -3.88
CA SER A 471 9.34 0.69 -3.15
C SER A 471 9.28 2.21 -3.08
N VAL A 472 9.61 2.75 -1.92
CA VAL A 472 9.73 4.20 -1.69
C VAL A 472 11.08 4.47 -1.06
N ASP A 473 11.83 5.40 -1.67
CA ASP A 473 13.17 5.75 -1.21
C ASP A 473 13.19 6.07 0.29
N LYS A 474 14.13 5.46 1.02
CA LYS A 474 14.33 5.57 2.48
C LYS A 474 13.17 5.07 3.37
N LYS A 475 12.00 4.72 2.82
CA LYS A 475 10.85 4.20 3.58
C LYS A 475 10.70 2.67 3.48
N GLY A 476 11.26 2.06 2.44
CA GLY A 476 11.34 0.61 2.30
C GLY A 476 10.60 0.07 1.07
N GLN A 477 10.45 -1.24 1.04
CA GLN A 477 9.88 -2.01 -0.06
C GLN A 477 8.90 -3.06 0.46
N ILE A 478 7.81 -3.27 -0.26
CA ILE A 478 6.90 -4.40 -0.10
C ILE A 478 6.72 -5.09 -1.45
N SER A 479 6.77 -6.42 -1.46
CA SER A 479 6.51 -7.23 -2.66
C SER A 479 5.60 -8.40 -2.34
N GLY A 480 4.85 -8.88 -3.34
CA GLY A 480 3.93 -10.01 -3.21
C GLY A 480 3.42 -10.49 -4.56
N ASP A 481 2.66 -11.59 -4.58
CA ASP A 481 2.02 -12.08 -5.79
C ASP A 481 0.91 -11.11 -6.26
N LYS A 482 0.13 -10.59 -5.30
CA LYS A 482 -0.91 -9.58 -5.54
C LYS A 482 -0.97 -8.55 -4.41
N LEU A 483 -1.09 -7.27 -4.76
CA LEU A 483 -1.30 -6.16 -3.84
C LEU A 483 -2.54 -5.36 -4.25
N PHE A 484 -3.42 -5.13 -3.28
CA PHE A 484 -4.62 -4.30 -3.40
C PHE A 484 -4.51 -3.13 -2.43
N VAL A 485 -4.72 -1.91 -2.92
CA VAL A 485 -4.77 -0.69 -2.12
C VAL A 485 -6.09 0.02 -2.40
N PHE A 486 -6.83 0.34 -1.35
CA PHE A 486 -8.09 1.06 -1.44
C PHE A 486 -7.84 2.51 -1.06
N LEU A 487 -8.25 3.45 -1.90
CA LEU A 487 -8.08 4.88 -1.71
C LEU A 487 -9.45 5.55 -1.53
N GLN A 488 -9.63 6.29 -0.45
CA GLN A 488 -10.83 7.07 -0.19
C GLN A 488 -10.68 8.50 -0.71
N ASP A 489 -11.73 9.00 -1.35
CA ASP A 489 -11.83 10.41 -1.75
C ASP A 489 -12.28 11.26 -0.56
N VAL A 490 -11.40 12.12 -0.07
CA VAL A 490 -11.65 13.06 1.04
C VAL A 490 -11.64 14.51 0.57
N THR A 491 -11.89 14.73 -0.73
CA THR A 491 -11.96 16.06 -1.32
C THR A 491 -13.11 16.86 -0.70
N PRO A 492 -12.83 17.99 -0.03
CA PRO A 492 -13.85 18.89 0.49
C PRO A 492 -14.82 19.38 -0.61
N PRO A 493 -16.11 19.58 -0.30
CA PRO A 493 -17.06 20.14 -1.26
C PRO A 493 -16.58 21.47 -1.85
N GLY A 494 -16.49 21.55 -3.18
CA GLY A 494 -16.06 22.75 -3.91
C GLY A 494 -14.56 22.85 -4.22
N GLU A 495 -13.72 21.95 -3.69
CA GLU A 495 -12.29 21.92 -4.04
C GLU A 495 -12.08 21.25 -5.42
N LYS A 496 -11.36 21.92 -6.33
CA LYS A 496 -11.13 21.42 -7.70
C LYS A 496 -10.09 20.29 -7.76
N LYS A 497 -9.18 20.21 -6.78
CA LYS A 497 -8.08 19.22 -6.74
C LYS A 497 -8.47 18.06 -5.85
N GLN A 498 -8.54 16.86 -6.43
CA GLN A 498 -8.89 15.65 -5.70
C GLN A 498 -7.85 15.32 -4.62
N LYS A 499 -8.30 14.95 -3.42
CA LYS A 499 -7.49 14.45 -2.31
C LYS A 499 -7.86 13.01 -2.02
N LEU A 500 -6.92 12.10 -2.28
CA LEU A 500 -7.05 10.67 -2.02
C LEU A 500 -6.17 10.28 -0.82
N ILE A 501 -6.72 9.50 0.11
CA ILE A 501 -5.99 8.89 1.21
C ILE A 501 -6.16 7.36 1.19
N PRO A 502 -5.14 6.55 1.53
CA PRO A 502 -5.29 5.11 1.58
C PRO A 502 -6.17 4.70 2.76
N SER A 503 -7.22 3.90 2.57
CA SER A 503 -8.06 3.39 3.66
C SER A 503 -7.62 1.98 4.09
N ARG A 504 -7.27 1.12 3.12
CA ARG A 504 -6.89 -0.27 3.36
C ARG A 504 -5.83 -0.75 2.38
N LEU A 505 -5.00 -1.70 2.82
CA LEU A 505 -4.09 -2.47 1.99
C LEU A 505 -4.29 -3.95 2.25
N HIS A 506 -4.30 -4.75 1.19
CA HIS A 506 -4.37 -6.21 1.26
C HIS A 506 -3.35 -6.80 0.29
N GLY A 507 -2.37 -7.52 0.83
CA GLY A 507 -1.39 -8.26 0.05
C GLY A 507 -1.58 -9.76 0.23
N THR A 508 -1.45 -10.52 -0.86
CA THR A 508 -1.53 -11.99 -0.86
C THR A 508 -0.42 -12.62 -1.68
N GLY A 509 0.03 -13.80 -1.24
CA GLY A 509 1.03 -14.63 -1.89
C GLY A 509 2.46 -14.08 -1.70
N ARG A 510 3.32 -14.87 -1.07
CA ARG A 510 4.77 -14.61 -0.89
C ARG A 510 5.11 -13.14 -0.57
N ILE A 511 4.46 -12.59 0.44
CA ILE A 511 4.67 -11.21 0.85
C ILE A 511 6.03 -11.07 1.51
N SER A 512 6.85 -10.14 1.01
CA SER A 512 8.12 -9.74 1.60
C SER A 512 8.07 -8.25 1.91
N ILE A 513 8.47 -7.90 3.12
CA ILE A 513 8.49 -6.54 3.64
C ILE A 513 9.94 -6.22 4.01
N ASP A 514 10.47 -5.10 3.53
CA ASP A 514 11.79 -4.62 3.89
C ASP A 514 11.72 -3.11 4.18
N THR A 515 11.69 -2.76 5.47
CA THR A 515 11.71 -1.37 5.94
C THR A 515 12.91 -1.17 6.89
N PRO A 516 13.26 0.09 7.23
CA PRO A 516 14.35 0.36 8.16
C PRO A 516 14.21 -0.34 9.52
N GLN A 517 12.98 -0.62 9.97
CA GLN A 517 12.68 -1.21 11.29
C GLN A 517 12.20 -2.67 11.22
N LEU A 518 11.81 -3.18 10.04
CA LEU A 518 11.18 -4.49 9.91
C LEU A 518 11.57 -5.20 8.61
N VAL A 519 11.98 -6.46 8.74
CA VAL A 519 12.07 -7.41 7.62
C VAL A 519 11.07 -8.52 7.86
N GLY A 520 10.03 -8.57 7.05
CA GLY A 520 8.89 -9.47 7.23
C GLY A 520 8.70 -10.44 6.08
N ARG A 521 8.28 -11.67 6.37
CA ARG A 521 7.73 -12.61 5.38
C ARG A 521 6.38 -13.15 5.84
N THR A 522 5.38 -13.12 4.95
CA THR A 522 4.03 -13.63 5.23
C THR A 522 3.33 -14.12 3.96
N ASN A 523 2.26 -14.91 4.09
CA ASN A 523 1.42 -15.29 2.95
C ASN A 523 0.31 -14.27 2.69
N GLU A 524 -0.15 -13.59 3.74
CA GLU A 524 -1.17 -12.56 3.66
C GLU A 524 -0.84 -11.39 4.59
N ILE A 525 -1.08 -10.16 4.13
CA ILE A 525 -1.04 -8.95 4.95
C ILE A 525 -2.31 -8.13 4.74
N LYS A 526 -2.94 -7.68 5.83
CA LYS A 526 -4.08 -6.76 5.83
C LYS A 526 -3.77 -5.56 6.70
N THR A 527 -3.85 -4.37 6.14
CA THR A 527 -3.59 -3.13 6.85
C THR A 527 -4.80 -2.21 6.72
N TRP A 528 -5.24 -1.65 7.84
CA TRP A 528 -6.22 -0.58 7.89
C TRP A 528 -5.53 0.72 8.29
N PHE A 529 -5.79 1.78 7.56
CA PHE A 529 -5.23 3.11 7.80
C PHE A 529 -6.31 4.01 8.41
N GLN A 530 -5.99 4.63 9.55
CA GLN A 530 -6.86 5.58 10.24
C GLN A 530 -6.18 6.94 10.23
N PHE A 531 -6.92 7.98 9.85
CA PHE A 531 -6.42 9.35 9.89
C PHE A 531 -7.19 10.07 10.98
N ASP A 532 -6.49 10.67 11.93
CA ASP A 532 -7.11 11.57 12.86
C ASP A 532 -7.70 12.71 12.02
N GLY A 533 -9.03 12.85 12.07
CA GLY A 533 -9.71 13.88 11.28
C GLY A 533 -9.15 15.26 11.62
N PRO A 534 -9.23 16.25 10.71
CA PRO A 534 -8.95 17.62 11.10
C PRO A 534 -9.86 17.94 12.29
N GLN A 535 -9.27 18.19 13.47
CA GLN A 535 -10.02 18.75 14.59
C GLN A 535 -10.65 20.03 14.06
N VAL A 536 -11.98 20.00 13.86
CA VAL A 536 -12.76 21.21 13.68
C VAL A 536 -12.52 21.98 14.97
N ALA A 537 -11.73 23.04 14.90
CA ALA A 537 -11.64 24.00 15.98
C ALA A 537 -13.08 24.41 16.28
N GLN A 538 -13.63 23.89 17.38
CA GLN A 538 -14.91 24.35 17.88
C GLN A 538 -14.76 25.85 18.03
N GLY A 539 -15.61 26.58 17.30
CA GLY A 539 -15.54 28.02 17.22
C GLY A 539 -15.47 28.62 18.61
N ASN A 540 -14.48 29.49 18.81
CA ASN A 540 -14.55 30.45 19.89
C ASN A 540 -15.89 31.17 19.77
N GLU A 541 -16.81 30.90 20.69
CA GLU A 541 -17.92 31.80 20.94
C GLU A 541 -17.34 33.16 21.36
N PRO A 542 -17.71 34.27 20.68
CA PRO A 542 -17.29 35.59 21.07
C PRO A 542 -18.12 36.03 22.28
N GLY A 543 -17.59 35.84 23.50
CA GLY A 543 -18.34 36.32 24.67
C GLY A 543 -17.85 35.87 26.03
N LYS A 544 -16.58 36.09 26.40
CA LYS A 544 -16.22 36.33 27.81
C LYS A 544 -14.87 37.03 27.91
N LEU A 545 -14.93 38.34 28.15
CA LEU A 545 -13.79 39.15 28.58
C LEU A 545 -13.45 38.81 30.04
N PRO A 546 -12.20 38.45 30.39
CA PRO A 546 -11.74 38.50 31.77
C PRO A 546 -11.28 39.92 32.12
N ILE A 547 -11.92 40.48 33.13
CA ILE A 547 -11.56 41.71 33.84
C ILE A 547 -10.38 41.39 34.78
N GLY A 548 -9.31 42.19 34.78
CA GLY A 548 -8.35 42.32 35.90
C GLY A 548 -8.56 43.66 36.63
N PRO A 549 -7.67 44.14 37.53
CA PRO A 549 -6.57 43.52 38.33
C PRO A 549 -6.72 43.82 39.87
N ALA A 550 -5.93 43.23 40.79
CA ALA A 550 -4.72 43.80 41.46
C ALA A 550 -4.56 43.19 42.91
N PRO A 551 -3.61 43.59 43.79
CA PRO A 551 -2.16 43.28 43.84
C PRO A 551 -1.63 42.83 45.24
N GLY A 552 -0.37 42.34 45.33
CA GLY A 552 0.36 42.25 46.62
C GLY A 552 1.59 41.30 46.65
N ALA A 553 2.80 41.89 46.60
CA ALA A 553 4.14 41.26 46.70
C ALA A 553 4.56 41.00 48.19
N PRO A 554 5.81 40.63 48.59
CA PRO A 554 7.07 40.41 47.85
C PRO A 554 8.04 39.27 48.33
N GLY A 555 8.99 38.89 47.44
CA GLY A 555 10.43 38.79 47.78
C GLY A 555 11.09 37.42 48.01
N THR A 556 11.96 36.96 47.10
CA THR A 556 13.44 36.87 47.30
C THR A 556 14.18 36.43 46.01
N PRO A 557 15.47 36.79 45.85
CA PRO A 557 16.12 36.94 44.53
C PRO A 557 16.95 35.74 44.05
N MET A 558 17.17 35.72 42.73
CA MET A 558 18.11 34.84 42.03
C MET A 558 19.56 35.02 42.48
N SER A 559 20.32 33.92 42.51
CA SER A 559 21.78 33.89 42.37
C SER A 559 22.21 32.53 41.83
N GLY A 560 22.97 32.52 40.73
CA GLY A 560 23.70 31.35 40.26
C GLY A 560 23.42 30.95 38.82
N THR A 561 23.96 31.71 37.86
CA THR A 561 24.26 31.21 36.52
C THR A 561 25.53 30.36 36.57
N PRO A 562 25.50 29.10 36.09
CA PRO A 562 26.64 28.51 35.42
C PRO A 562 26.42 28.61 33.92
N GLN A 563 27.29 29.40 33.32
CA GLN A 563 27.54 29.51 31.89
C GLN A 563 27.86 28.11 31.33
N GLN A 564 26.95 27.52 30.54
CA GLN A 564 27.28 26.37 29.69
C GLN A 564 27.47 26.86 28.25
N GLN A 565 28.71 26.66 27.77
CA GLN A 565 29.10 26.71 26.37
C GLN A 565 28.16 25.84 25.50
N PRO A 566 28.00 26.17 24.21
CA PRO A 566 27.27 25.33 23.26
C PRO A 566 28.08 24.07 22.95
N GLY A 567 28.06 23.11 23.87
CA GLY A 567 28.38 21.72 23.56
C GLY A 567 27.25 21.17 22.72
N GLN A 568 27.56 20.83 21.46
CA GLN A 568 26.69 20.02 20.62
C GLN A 568 26.46 18.67 21.32
N THR A 569 25.40 18.56 22.12
CA THR A 569 24.68 17.29 22.23
C THR A 569 23.94 17.13 20.89
N GLN A 570 24.68 16.68 19.88
CA GLN A 570 24.07 15.83 18.87
C GLN A 570 23.48 14.67 19.65
N THR A 571 22.17 14.72 19.90
CA THR A 571 21.37 13.54 20.16
C THR A 571 21.68 12.63 18.99
N ALA A 572 22.59 11.68 19.19
CA ALA A 572 22.78 10.60 18.24
C ALA A 572 21.38 10.04 18.03
N ALA A 573 20.84 10.20 16.83
CA ALA A 573 19.59 9.57 16.47
C ALA A 573 19.82 8.08 16.72
N GLU A 574 19.27 7.54 17.80
CA GLU A 574 19.31 6.11 18.08
C GLU A 574 18.80 5.43 16.81
N LYS A 575 19.66 4.62 16.19
CA LYS A 575 19.23 3.80 15.07
C LYS A 575 18.12 2.91 15.60
N PRO A 576 16.93 2.94 14.98
CA PRO A 576 15.83 2.15 15.49
C PRO A 576 16.16 0.67 15.32
N THR A 577 15.97 -0.11 16.38
CA THR A 577 16.14 -1.56 16.38
C THR A 577 15.36 -2.20 15.23
N ARG A 578 16.03 -3.06 14.45
CA ARG A 578 15.43 -3.75 13.31
C ARG A 578 14.99 -5.16 13.70
N PHE A 579 13.79 -5.56 13.31
CA PHE A 579 13.24 -6.89 13.62
C PHE A 579 13.08 -7.76 12.38
N ARG A 580 13.30 -9.06 12.54
CA ARG A 580 12.88 -10.11 11.59
C ARG A 580 11.54 -10.68 12.04
N LEU A 581 10.57 -10.73 11.15
CA LEU A 581 9.24 -11.26 11.41
C LEU A 581 8.85 -12.31 10.36
N SER A 582 8.28 -13.43 10.81
CA SER A 582 7.62 -14.41 9.95
C SER A 582 6.31 -14.89 10.56
N GLY A 583 5.29 -15.06 9.74
CA GLY A 583 4.00 -15.67 10.08
C GLY A 583 3.21 -16.02 8.82
N GLU A 584 2.02 -16.61 8.96
CA GLU A 584 1.14 -16.90 7.83
C GLU A 584 0.29 -15.68 7.43
N THR A 585 -0.23 -14.96 8.42
CA THR A 585 -1.06 -13.77 8.22
C THR A 585 -0.63 -12.64 9.16
N ILE A 586 -0.56 -11.42 8.62
CA ILE A 586 -0.30 -10.19 9.37
C ILE A 586 -1.49 -9.25 9.22
N GLN A 587 -2.02 -8.75 10.33
CA GLN A 587 -3.09 -7.75 10.38
C GLN A 587 -2.58 -6.53 11.15
N LEU A 588 -2.74 -5.32 10.58
CA LEU A 588 -2.19 -4.09 11.14
C LEU A 588 -3.24 -2.97 11.13
N VAL A 589 -3.28 -2.18 12.19
CA VAL A 589 -3.96 -0.89 12.20
C VAL A 589 -2.90 0.20 12.35
N VAL A 590 -2.81 1.07 11.36
CA VAL A 590 -1.86 2.18 11.31
C VAL A 590 -2.65 3.47 11.42
N ARG A 591 -2.28 4.34 12.36
CA ARG A 591 -2.92 5.64 12.56
C ARG A 591 -1.98 6.79 12.20
N PHE A 592 -2.54 7.87 11.68
CA PHE A 592 -1.83 9.08 11.25
C PHE A 592 -2.35 10.29 12.03
N ASP A 593 -1.46 11.03 12.70
CA ASP A 593 -1.75 12.28 13.43
C ASP A 593 -1.58 13.56 12.58
N GLY A 594 -1.48 13.42 11.26
CA GLY A 594 -1.23 14.52 10.33
C GLY A 594 0.25 14.87 10.12
N GLN A 595 1.18 14.39 10.97
CA GLN A 595 2.63 14.55 10.75
C GLN A 595 3.39 13.23 10.66
N LYS A 596 2.96 12.19 11.37
CA LYS A 596 3.63 10.88 11.44
C LYS A 596 2.59 9.75 11.40
N SER A 597 3.04 8.61 10.89
CA SER A 597 2.33 7.33 10.98
C SER A 597 2.84 6.55 12.17
N TYR A 598 1.95 5.93 12.92
CA TYR A 598 2.30 5.03 14.02
C TYR A 598 1.44 3.77 13.99
N LEU A 599 2.02 2.66 14.47
CA LEU A 599 1.30 1.40 14.62
C LEU A 599 0.40 1.50 15.85
N ASP A 600 -0.90 1.26 15.70
CA ASP A 600 -1.88 1.29 16.79
C ASP A 600 -2.08 -0.11 17.38
N SER A 601 -2.32 -1.09 16.51
CA SER A 601 -2.41 -2.50 16.86
C SER A 601 -1.88 -3.41 15.74
N ALA A 602 -1.45 -4.61 16.13
CA ALA A 602 -1.00 -5.64 15.20
C ALA A 602 -1.44 -7.03 15.68
N GLN A 603 -1.78 -7.91 14.74
CA GLN A 603 -2.00 -9.32 15.00
C GLN A 603 -1.27 -10.15 13.95
N ILE A 604 -0.43 -11.07 14.40
CA ILE A 604 0.30 -12.00 13.55
C ILE A 604 -0.13 -13.41 13.94
N SER A 605 -0.47 -14.23 12.96
CA SER A 605 -0.96 -15.60 13.14
C SER A 605 -0.20 -16.59 12.27
N GLY A 606 -0.09 -17.84 12.74
CA GLY A 606 0.50 -18.97 12.03
C GLY A 606 2.02 -19.05 12.21
N GLN A 607 2.46 -19.91 13.12
CA GLN A 607 3.87 -20.16 13.47
C GLN A 607 4.74 -18.89 13.53
N VAL A 608 4.28 -17.92 14.33
CA VAL A 608 4.93 -16.62 14.48
C VAL A 608 6.36 -16.81 14.99
N GLN A 609 7.31 -16.19 14.31
CA GLN A 609 8.67 -16.03 14.80
C GLN A 609 9.06 -14.57 14.60
N MET A 610 9.39 -13.90 15.69
CA MET A 610 9.92 -12.55 15.68
C MET A 610 11.27 -12.57 16.40
N ALA A 611 12.28 -11.94 15.81
CA ALA A 611 13.60 -11.83 16.41
C ALA A 611 14.20 -10.45 16.14
N GLU A 612 14.80 -9.86 17.15
CA GLU A 612 15.65 -8.68 16.99
C GLU A 612 16.88 -9.01 16.14
N MET A 613 17.22 -8.14 15.19
CA MET A 613 18.45 -8.24 14.42
C MET A 613 19.57 -7.53 15.19
N PRO A 614 20.61 -8.23 15.66
CA PRO A 614 21.68 -7.62 16.43
C PRO A 614 22.45 -6.58 15.59
N GLU A 615 22.70 -5.41 16.16
CA GLU A 615 23.62 -4.42 15.59
C GLU A 615 25.04 -4.66 16.16
N GLY A 616 25.91 -5.31 15.38
CA GLY A 616 27.33 -5.52 15.72
C GLY A 616 27.74 -6.97 16.04
N GLU A 617 29.04 -7.21 16.20
CA GLU A 617 29.64 -8.54 16.45
C GLU A 617 29.44 -9.06 17.88
N GLY A 618 28.61 -8.40 18.70
CA GLY A 618 28.33 -8.85 20.06
C GLY A 618 27.42 -10.08 20.08
N LEU A 619 27.87 -11.18 20.69
CA LEU A 619 26.99 -12.27 21.15
C LEU A 619 26.07 -11.74 22.27
N VAL A 620 25.01 -11.03 21.91
CA VAL A 620 23.90 -10.72 22.80
C VAL A 620 22.75 -11.64 22.41
N ASP A 621 22.18 -12.38 23.36
CA ASP A 621 20.96 -13.16 23.14
C ASP A 621 19.84 -12.21 22.68
N PRO A 622 19.45 -12.25 21.39
CA PRO A 622 18.51 -11.29 20.85
C PRO A 622 17.12 -11.54 21.44
N PHE A 623 16.32 -10.48 21.54
CA PHE A 623 14.92 -10.66 21.86
C PHE A 623 14.23 -11.51 20.80
N MET A 624 13.53 -12.57 21.21
CA MET A 624 12.83 -13.51 20.35
C MET A 624 11.46 -13.85 20.93
N VAL A 625 10.46 -13.87 20.06
CA VAL A 625 9.09 -14.30 20.36
C VAL A 625 8.71 -15.41 19.39
N ARG A 626 8.21 -16.53 19.91
CA ARG A 626 7.64 -17.63 19.13
C ARG A 626 6.26 -18.01 19.67
N GLY A 627 5.32 -18.28 18.78
CA GLY A 627 3.98 -18.71 19.15
C GLY A 627 3.10 -18.99 17.93
N ASN A 628 1.84 -19.32 18.17
CA ASN A 628 0.83 -19.48 17.14
C ASN A 628 0.20 -18.14 16.77
N VAL A 629 -0.01 -17.26 17.76
CA VAL A 629 -0.55 -15.90 17.56
C VAL A 629 0.18 -14.91 18.47
N VAL A 630 0.55 -13.75 17.91
CA VAL A 630 1.07 -12.59 18.63
C VAL A 630 0.14 -11.40 18.36
N GLN A 631 -0.37 -10.78 19.41
CA GLN A 631 -1.19 -9.57 19.34
C GLN A 631 -0.49 -8.44 20.09
N LEU A 632 -0.53 -7.25 19.49
CA LEU A 632 -0.07 -5.98 20.05
C LEU A 632 -1.27 -5.03 20.07
N LEU A 633 -1.56 -4.47 21.23
CA LEU A 633 -2.66 -3.55 21.46
C LEU A 633 -2.10 -2.25 22.05
N ASN A 634 -2.74 -1.11 21.73
CA ASN A 634 -2.45 0.21 22.30
C ASN A 634 -0.97 0.62 22.22
N ALA A 635 -0.32 0.35 21.08
CA ALA A 635 1.11 0.57 20.92
C ALA A 635 1.53 2.05 21.05
N THR A 636 0.60 2.98 20.93
CA THR A 636 0.82 4.43 20.91
C THR A 636 0.45 5.16 22.19
N GLU A 637 -0.26 4.52 23.12
CA GLU A 637 -0.76 5.16 24.35
C GLU A 637 0.23 5.09 25.52
N ASN A 638 1.52 4.83 25.25
CA ASN A 638 2.54 4.44 26.26
C ASN A 638 2.14 3.23 27.13
N ASN A 639 1.07 2.51 26.78
CA ASN A 639 0.47 1.38 27.52
C ASN A 639 0.31 0.15 26.63
N ALA A 640 1.34 -0.15 25.84
CA ALA A 640 1.31 -1.26 24.91
C ALA A 640 1.12 -2.60 25.65
N GLU A 641 0.15 -3.39 25.19
CA GLU A 641 -0.12 -4.74 25.69
C GLU A 641 0.22 -5.77 24.61
N ILE A 642 1.07 -6.74 24.96
CA ILE A 642 1.52 -7.80 24.06
C ILE A 642 0.99 -9.13 24.56
N HIS A 643 0.26 -9.85 23.71
CA HIS A 643 -0.27 -11.18 23.99
C HIS A 643 0.40 -12.18 23.06
N VAL A 644 1.02 -13.20 23.63
CA VAL A 644 1.65 -14.30 22.88
C VAL A 644 0.95 -15.59 23.27
N THR A 645 0.40 -16.32 22.31
CA THR A 645 -0.25 -17.62 22.53
C THR A 645 0.38 -18.67 21.66
N GLY A 646 0.53 -19.89 22.16
CA GLY A 646 1.07 -21.00 21.38
C GLY A 646 1.27 -22.27 22.19
N GLU A 647 1.75 -23.32 21.52
CA GLU A 647 1.98 -24.64 22.10
C GLU A 647 3.47 -25.06 22.00
N PRO A 648 4.39 -24.48 22.80
CA PRO A 648 4.21 -23.38 23.74
C PRO A 648 4.47 -21.99 23.11
N ALA A 649 3.92 -20.93 23.71
CA ALA A 649 4.44 -19.58 23.52
C ALA A 649 5.80 -19.47 24.21
N VAL A 650 6.80 -18.97 23.48
CA VAL A 650 8.16 -18.78 23.97
C VAL A 650 8.53 -17.31 23.81
N VAL A 651 8.93 -16.68 24.91
CA VAL A 651 9.55 -15.35 24.91
C VAL A 651 10.93 -15.53 25.50
N SER A 652 11.95 -15.22 24.72
CA SER A 652 13.34 -15.25 25.17
C SER A 652 14.05 -13.96 24.85
N GLY A 653 15.03 -13.61 25.65
CA GLY A 653 15.90 -12.46 25.39
C GLY A 653 16.70 -12.12 26.61
N ARG A 654 17.93 -11.65 26.40
CA ARG A 654 18.81 -11.18 27.48
C ARG A 654 19.04 -12.23 28.58
N GLY A 655 19.22 -13.51 28.19
CA GLY A 655 19.45 -14.64 29.09
C GLY A 655 18.22 -15.22 29.80
N LEU A 656 17.03 -14.62 29.62
CA LEU A 656 15.77 -15.14 30.14
C LEU A 656 15.05 -15.94 29.06
N ILE A 657 14.54 -17.12 29.40
CA ILE A 657 13.69 -17.93 28.52
C ILE A 657 12.42 -18.31 29.28
N MET A 658 11.29 -17.82 28.81
CA MET A 658 9.97 -18.12 29.38
C MET A 658 9.13 -18.92 28.39
N ARG A 659 8.51 -19.99 28.87
CA ARG A 659 7.63 -20.86 28.08
C ARG A 659 6.29 -21.03 28.81
N SER A 660 5.18 -20.77 28.14
CA SER A 660 3.83 -21.02 28.65
C SER A 660 2.83 -21.09 27.48
N GLY A 661 1.60 -21.55 27.70
CA GLY A 661 0.55 -21.55 26.66
C GLY A 661 0.08 -20.15 26.25
N ARG A 662 0.10 -19.20 27.21
CA ARG A 662 -0.31 -17.79 27.00
C ARG A 662 0.55 -16.87 27.86
N LEU A 663 1.20 -15.90 27.24
CA LEU A 663 2.01 -14.88 27.89
C LEU A 663 1.40 -13.51 27.59
N ARG A 664 1.28 -12.67 28.62
CA ARG A 664 0.82 -11.29 28.49
C ARG A 664 1.86 -10.35 29.09
N VAL A 665 2.13 -9.25 28.40
CA VAL A 665 3.08 -8.22 28.81
C VAL A 665 2.38 -6.87 28.72
N ASN A 666 2.42 -6.08 29.79
CA ASN A 666 2.03 -4.69 29.78
C ASN A 666 3.28 -3.83 30.02
N GLN A 667 3.62 -2.98 29.05
CA GLN A 667 4.85 -2.20 29.10
C GLN A 667 4.82 -1.08 30.15
N LEU A 668 3.70 -0.36 30.28
CA LEU A 668 3.58 0.76 31.23
C LEU A 668 3.71 0.29 32.68
N GLN A 669 3.06 -0.83 33.00
CA GLN A 669 3.05 -1.41 34.34
C GLN A 669 4.29 -2.26 34.63
N GLY A 670 5.14 -2.52 33.63
CA GLY A 670 6.25 -3.46 33.76
C GLY A 670 5.79 -4.85 34.24
N ARG A 671 4.63 -5.31 33.76
CA ARG A 671 3.93 -6.50 34.26
C ARG A 671 3.94 -7.60 33.20
N ILE A 672 4.31 -8.82 33.61
CA ILE A 672 4.23 -10.04 32.78
C ILE A 672 3.45 -11.10 33.54
N TRP A 673 2.48 -11.74 32.91
CA TRP A 673 1.73 -12.79 33.57
C TRP A 673 1.21 -13.88 32.64
N THR A 674 0.91 -15.01 33.25
CA THR A 674 0.30 -16.18 32.61
C THR A 674 -0.55 -16.94 33.62
N ASP A 675 -1.68 -17.49 33.17
CA ASP A 675 -2.65 -18.20 34.03
C ASP A 675 -2.48 -19.72 33.99
N GLY A 676 -1.48 -20.21 33.22
CA GLY A 676 -1.28 -21.63 32.94
C GLY A 676 0.14 -22.12 33.23
N PRO A 677 0.35 -23.46 33.13
CA PRO A 677 1.64 -24.09 33.42
C PRO A 677 2.72 -23.57 32.49
N GLY A 678 3.96 -23.54 32.99
CA GLY A 678 5.08 -23.08 32.20
C GLY A 678 6.44 -23.31 32.87
N THR A 679 7.47 -22.85 32.17
CA THR A 679 8.85 -22.91 32.63
C THR A 679 9.54 -21.56 32.46
N LEU A 680 10.41 -21.22 33.40
CA LEU A 680 11.26 -20.04 33.37
C LEU A 680 12.70 -20.48 33.60
N GLU A 681 13.58 -20.13 32.66
CA GLU A 681 15.01 -20.33 32.77
C GLU A 681 15.68 -18.96 32.89
N PHE A 682 16.50 -18.78 33.92
CA PHE A 682 17.23 -17.55 34.16
C PHE A 682 18.59 -17.81 34.82
N PRO A 683 19.63 -17.04 34.48
CA PRO A 683 20.93 -17.17 35.09
C PRO A 683 20.95 -16.54 36.48
N LEU A 684 21.56 -17.24 37.45
CA LEU A 684 21.89 -16.69 38.77
C LEU A 684 23.39 -16.84 39.04
N GLU A 685 23.99 -15.81 39.61
CA GLU A 685 25.38 -15.85 40.09
C GLU A 685 25.51 -16.41 41.51
N ARG A 686 24.40 -16.68 42.19
CA ARG A 686 24.36 -17.16 43.59
C ARG A 686 23.40 -18.32 43.77
N ASP A 687 23.70 -19.21 44.72
CA ASP A 687 22.82 -20.30 45.12
C ASP A 687 21.70 -19.84 46.09
N PHE A 688 20.81 -20.75 46.49
CA PHE A 688 19.74 -20.48 47.46
C PHE A 688 20.24 -20.14 48.87
N GLN A 689 21.52 -20.33 49.16
CA GLN A 689 22.15 -19.99 50.44
C GLN A 689 22.96 -18.68 50.35
N GLY A 690 22.89 -17.95 49.22
CA GLY A 690 23.49 -16.64 49.02
C GLY A 690 24.95 -16.66 48.60
N ARG A 691 25.51 -17.84 48.35
CA ARG A 691 26.93 -18.02 48.03
C ARG A 691 27.16 -17.76 46.55
N LYS A 692 28.26 -17.07 46.23
CA LYS A 692 28.64 -16.77 44.85
C LYS A 692 29.10 -18.07 44.16
N LEU A 693 28.45 -18.39 43.05
CA LEU A 693 28.81 -19.51 42.19
C LEU A 693 30.05 -19.16 41.37
N ALA A 694 30.93 -20.13 41.15
CA ALA A 694 32.14 -19.95 40.34
C ALA A 694 31.82 -19.65 38.87
N VAL A 695 30.67 -20.14 38.38
CA VAL A 695 30.10 -19.87 37.05
C VAL A 695 28.60 -19.61 37.26
N PRO A 696 28.00 -18.59 36.61
CA PRO A 696 26.55 -18.40 36.65
C PRO A 696 25.82 -19.66 36.22
N GLU A 697 24.80 -20.04 36.97
CA GLU A 697 24.01 -21.26 36.75
C GLU A 697 22.60 -20.90 36.30
N TYR A 698 22.06 -21.63 35.33
CA TYR A 698 20.67 -21.47 34.90
C TYR A 698 19.75 -22.28 35.81
N PHE A 699 18.84 -21.59 36.48
CA PHE A 699 17.80 -22.24 37.28
C PHE A 699 16.57 -22.46 36.42
N ASN A 700 16.05 -23.69 36.43
CA ASN A 700 14.79 -24.02 35.78
C ASN A 700 13.67 -24.02 36.83
N VAL A 701 12.75 -23.06 36.71
CA VAL A 701 11.54 -22.99 37.55
C VAL A 701 10.35 -23.48 36.72
N GLN A 702 9.69 -24.52 37.21
CA GLN A 702 8.48 -25.10 36.62
C GLN A 702 7.30 -24.85 37.55
N TRP A 703 6.15 -24.43 37.00
CA TRP A 703 4.92 -24.22 37.75
C TRP A 703 3.71 -24.83 37.02
N GLN A 704 2.64 -25.10 37.76
CA GLN A 704 1.38 -25.61 37.21
C GLN A 704 0.24 -24.57 37.24
N GLY A 705 0.43 -23.49 37.98
CA GLY A 705 -0.55 -22.43 38.17
C GLY A 705 -0.38 -21.26 37.24
N GLY A 706 -0.14 -20.09 37.83
CA GLY A 706 0.20 -18.89 37.10
C GLY A 706 1.59 -18.41 37.46
N LEU A 707 2.09 -17.49 36.65
CA LEU A 707 3.26 -16.68 36.96
C LEU A 707 2.84 -15.21 36.82
N GLU A 708 3.28 -14.38 37.74
CA GLU A 708 3.15 -12.94 37.68
C GLU A 708 4.48 -12.28 38.08
N ALA A 709 5.07 -11.55 37.14
CA ALA A 709 6.22 -10.70 37.36
C ALA A 709 5.79 -9.25 37.27
N GLN A 710 6.05 -8.46 38.30
CA GLN A 710 5.75 -7.03 38.33
C GLN A 710 6.88 -6.29 39.04
N HIS A 711 7.46 -5.30 38.38
CA HIS A 711 8.66 -4.58 38.85
C HIS A 711 9.83 -5.53 39.16
N ASP A 712 10.20 -5.67 40.43
CA ASP A 712 11.27 -6.52 40.95
C ASP A 712 10.78 -7.84 41.57
N GLN A 713 9.46 -8.09 41.59
CA GLN A 713 8.89 -9.29 42.19
C GLN A 713 8.39 -10.28 41.13
N ILE A 714 8.73 -11.56 41.29
CA ILE A 714 8.20 -12.68 40.50
C ILE A 714 7.49 -13.66 41.42
N THR A 715 6.23 -13.94 41.16
CA THR A 715 5.40 -14.86 41.93
C THR A 715 4.98 -16.04 41.04
N PHE A 716 5.13 -17.25 41.56
CA PHE A 716 4.76 -18.51 40.92
C PHE A 716 3.75 -19.24 41.81
N ASP A 717 2.70 -19.78 41.19
CA ASP A 717 1.61 -20.46 41.88
C ASP A 717 1.45 -21.92 41.44
N ARG A 718 0.98 -22.75 42.38
CA ARG A 718 0.65 -24.17 42.26
C ARG A 718 1.82 -25.06 41.80
N ALA A 719 2.27 -25.94 42.70
CA ALA A 719 3.25 -26.99 42.44
C ALA A 719 4.52 -26.46 41.74
N VAL A 720 5.16 -25.48 42.37
CA VAL A 720 6.40 -24.87 41.90
C VAL A 720 7.57 -25.79 42.22
N LYS A 721 8.36 -26.13 41.19
CA LYS A 721 9.59 -26.90 41.31
C LYS A 721 10.74 -26.08 40.76
N ILE A 722 11.80 -25.92 41.54
CA ILE A 722 13.04 -25.32 41.08
C ILE A 722 14.13 -26.38 41.03
N GLN A 723 14.82 -26.46 39.91
CA GLN A 723 15.93 -27.38 39.70
C GLN A 723 17.19 -26.61 39.29
N GLY A 724 18.21 -26.70 40.13
CA GLY A 724 19.59 -26.36 39.80
C GLY A 724 20.46 -27.62 39.68
N ARG A 725 21.76 -27.46 39.48
CA ARG A 725 22.77 -28.50 39.37
C ARG A 725 23.01 -29.24 40.68
N GLN A 726 22.91 -28.54 41.81
CA GLN A 726 23.21 -29.07 43.15
C GLN A 726 22.06 -28.90 44.16
N SER A 727 20.95 -28.29 43.74
CA SER A 727 19.83 -27.98 44.62
C SER A 727 18.49 -28.24 43.94
N HIS A 728 17.51 -28.71 44.70
CA HIS A 728 16.12 -28.78 44.27
C HIS A 728 15.18 -28.25 45.36
N LEU A 729 14.13 -27.55 44.94
CA LEU A 729 13.16 -26.93 45.82
C LEU A 729 11.75 -27.18 45.30
N ASN A 730 10.86 -27.70 46.13
CA ASN A 730 9.44 -27.84 45.83
C ASN A 730 8.62 -27.01 46.80
N THR A 731 7.64 -26.26 46.29
CA THR A 731 6.71 -25.46 47.09
C THR A 731 5.38 -25.25 46.38
N ALA A 732 4.31 -24.93 47.10
CA ALA A 732 3.03 -24.60 46.45
C ALA A 732 3.04 -23.20 45.83
N ARG A 733 3.69 -22.23 46.48
CA ARG A 733 3.88 -20.86 46.00
C ARG A 733 5.31 -20.40 46.27
N LEU A 734 5.87 -19.67 45.32
CA LEU A 734 7.21 -19.09 45.37
C LEU A 734 7.13 -17.61 45.01
N THR A 735 7.76 -16.77 45.80
CA THR A 735 7.97 -15.35 45.51
C THR A 735 9.46 -15.06 45.52
N ILE A 736 9.97 -14.46 44.44
CA ILE A 736 11.35 -14.00 44.32
C ILE A 736 11.31 -12.48 44.21
N THR A 737 11.97 -11.78 45.13
CA THR A 737 12.28 -10.36 45.00
C THR A 737 13.68 -10.23 44.43
N LEU A 738 13.83 -9.48 43.34
CA LEU A 738 15.08 -9.21 42.66
C LEU A 738 15.74 -7.95 43.24
N ASN A 739 17.03 -7.77 42.97
CA ASN A 739 17.76 -6.55 43.34
C ASN A 739 17.43 -5.33 42.45
N ARG A 740 16.75 -5.55 41.32
CA ARG A 740 16.30 -4.53 40.36
C ARG A 740 15.15 -5.08 39.50
N PRO A 741 14.32 -4.22 38.90
CA PRO A 741 13.30 -4.66 37.96
C PRO A 741 13.88 -5.35 36.72
N ILE A 742 13.11 -6.26 36.13
CA ILE A 742 13.47 -6.87 34.85
C ILE A 742 13.32 -5.82 33.75
N SER A 743 14.40 -5.55 33.00
CA SER A 743 14.35 -4.63 31.85
C SER A 743 14.18 -5.41 30.55
N PHE A 744 13.18 -5.02 29.75
CA PHE A 744 12.96 -5.57 28.40
C PHE A 744 13.53 -4.68 27.29
N THR A 745 14.30 -3.66 27.65
CA THR A 745 14.94 -2.74 26.71
C THR A 745 16.47 -2.71 26.90
N ASP A 746 16.97 -2.79 28.13
CA ASP A 746 18.41 -2.66 28.44
C ASP A 746 19.06 -3.99 28.87
N THR A 747 19.98 -4.49 28.05
CA THR A 747 20.77 -5.71 28.29
C THR A 747 21.76 -5.56 29.44
N SER A 748 22.29 -4.36 29.70
CA SER A 748 23.22 -4.10 30.80
C SER A 748 22.51 -4.14 32.14
N ALA A 749 21.25 -3.70 32.18
CA ALA A 749 20.43 -3.77 33.37
C ALA A 749 20.23 -5.21 33.86
N ASN A 750 20.04 -6.17 32.93
CA ASN A 750 19.76 -7.56 33.26
C ASN A 750 21.00 -8.40 33.63
N LYS A 751 22.21 -8.00 33.23
CA LYS A 751 23.46 -8.73 33.56
C LYS A 751 23.75 -8.84 35.05
N ALA A 752 23.22 -7.93 35.86
CA ALA A 752 23.41 -7.90 37.31
C ALA A 752 22.13 -8.26 38.09
N LEU A 753 21.15 -8.90 37.45
CA LEU A 753 19.96 -9.41 38.13
C LEU A 753 20.36 -10.52 39.11
N SER A 754 19.92 -10.39 40.36
CA SER A 754 20.10 -11.40 41.40
C SER A 754 18.90 -11.42 42.35
N ALA A 755 18.57 -12.60 42.88
CA ALA A 755 17.56 -12.70 43.93
C ALA A 755 18.04 -11.99 45.21
N LYS A 756 17.25 -11.03 45.69
CA LYS A 756 17.38 -10.34 46.99
C LYS A 756 16.67 -11.10 48.09
N ARG A 757 15.49 -11.66 47.80
CA ARG A 757 14.71 -12.45 48.75
C ARG A 757 13.99 -13.59 48.04
N VAL A 758 13.92 -14.75 48.69
CA VAL A 758 13.18 -15.92 48.21
C VAL A 758 12.22 -16.35 49.30
N GLU A 759 10.94 -16.45 48.98
CA GLU A 759 9.87 -16.80 49.91
C GLU A 759 9.03 -17.95 49.37
N CYS A 760 8.90 -19.00 50.15
CA CYS A 760 8.17 -20.21 49.83
C CYS A 760 7.02 -20.40 50.82
N SER A 761 5.84 -20.80 50.32
CA SER A 761 4.66 -21.04 51.15
C SER A 761 3.78 -22.18 50.62
N GLY A 762 2.97 -22.75 51.52
CA GLY A 762 2.11 -23.89 51.22
C GLY A 762 2.85 -25.23 51.21
N GLY A 763 3.87 -25.35 52.06
CA GLY A 763 4.73 -26.53 52.16
C GLY A 763 6.02 -26.33 51.35
N VAL A 764 7.15 -26.67 51.96
CA VAL A 764 8.49 -26.50 51.38
C VAL A 764 9.27 -27.79 51.54
N GLN A 765 9.89 -28.27 50.46
CA GLN A 765 10.89 -29.33 50.49
C GLN A 765 12.12 -28.84 49.76
N LEU A 766 13.22 -28.68 50.49
CA LEU A 766 14.51 -28.22 49.97
C LEU A 766 15.55 -29.31 50.15
N TYR A 767 16.37 -29.51 49.12
CA TYR A 767 17.57 -30.33 49.16
C TYR A 767 18.71 -29.55 48.51
N ASN A 768 19.87 -29.56 49.14
CA ASN A 768 21.05 -28.88 48.64
C ASN A 768 22.32 -29.71 48.86
N ARG A 769 23.22 -29.72 47.88
CA ARG A 769 24.56 -30.31 47.95
C ARG A 769 25.59 -29.20 47.89
N ASN A 770 26.25 -28.95 49.01
CA ASN A 770 27.27 -27.93 49.10
C ASN A 770 28.64 -28.46 48.64
N VAL A 771 29.11 -28.01 47.48
CA VAL A 771 30.43 -28.40 46.94
C VAL A 771 31.35 -27.17 46.87
N GLU A 772 32.47 -27.23 47.59
CA GLU A 772 33.50 -26.18 47.58
C GLU A 772 34.79 -26.71 46.95
N LEU A 773 35.31 -26.01 45.93
CA LEU A 773 36.52 -26.40 45.19
C LEU A 773 36.50 -27.88 44.70
N GLY A 774 35.32 -28.35 44.28
CA GLY A 774 35.10 -29.73 43.82
C GLY A 774 34.90 -30.77 44.92
N VAL A 775 34.95 -30.38 46.20
CA VAL A 775 34.77 -31.29 47.34
C VAL A 775 33.40 -31.06 47.99
N LEU A 776 32.60 -32.13 48.14
CA LEU A 776 31.33 -32.09 48.87
C LEU A 776 31.60 -31.82 50.37
N LYS A 777 31.00 -30.76 50.90
CA LYS A 777 31.13 -30.29 52.29
C LYS A 777 29.92 -30.59 53.14
N SER A 778 28.71 -30.44 52.57
CA SER A 778 27.45 -30.78 53.25
C SER A 778 26.36 -31.21 52.27
N VAL A 779 25.42 -32.01 52.77
CA VAL A 779 24.13 -32.31 52.14
C VAL A 779 23.04 -31.86 53.12
N ASP A 780 22.26 -30.87 52.71
CA ASP A 780 21.24 -30.23 53.54
C ASP A 780 19.85 -30.57 53.01
N GLN A 781 18.93 -30.91 53.91
CA GLN A 781 17.53 -31.20 53.64
C GLN A 781 16.64 -30.43 54.59
N PHE A 782 15.55 -29.86 54.10
CA PHE A 782 14.61 -29.10 54.90
C PHE A 782 13.16 -29.35 54.45
N GLU A 783 12.28 -29.56 55.42
CA GLU A 783 10.84 -29.64 55.24
C GLU A 783 10.13 -28.72 56.23
N GLY A 784 9.18 -27.90 55.76
CA GLY A 784 8.42 -26.99 56.62
C GLY A 784 7.22 -26.36 55.93
N LYS A 785 6.46 -25.50 56.62
CA LYS A 785 5.29 -24.82 56.03
C LYS A 785 5.67 -23.65 55.13
N THR A 786 6.67 -22.88 55.56
CA THR A 786 7.19 -21.71 54.83
C THR A 786 8.70 -21.64 54.99
N LEU A 787 9.35 -20.95 54.07
CA LEU A 787 10.78 -20.64 54.11
C LEU A 787 10.99 -19.27 53.48
N SER A 788 11.65 -18.35 54.18
CA SER A 788 12.05 -17.04 53.69
C SER A 788 13.55 -16.89 53.89
N ILE A 789 14.26 -16.52 52.82
CA ILE A 789 15.70 -16.29 52.80
C ILE A 789 15.94 -14.90 52.22
N ASN A 790 16.52 -14.01 53.01
CA ASN A 790 16.99 -12.71 52.56
C ASN A 790 18.48 -12.80 52.21
N GLN A 791 18.80 -12.70 50.92
CA GLN A 791 20.15 -12.87 50.39
C GLN A 791 21.06 -11.67 50.68
N GLU A 792 20.50 -10.49 50.95
CA GLU A 792 21.29 -9.31 51.31
C GLU A 792 21.71 -9.35 52.79
N THR A 793 20.77 -9.61 53.69
CA THR A 793 21.05 -9.64 55.13
C THR A 793 21.58 -10.98 55.61
N GLY A 794 21.28 -12.05 54.88
CA GLY A 794 21.52 -13.44 55.25
C GLY A 794 20.41 -14.04 56.12
N ASP A 795 19.36 -13.30 56.48
CA ASP A 795 18.35 -13.80 57.42
C ASP A 795 17.54 -14.96 56.84
N ILE A 796 17.32 -15.98 57.66
CA ILE A 796 16.51 -17.16 57.36
C ILE A 796 15.36 -17.23 58.36
N GLN A 797 14.15 -17.44 57.85
CA GLN A 797 12.97 -17.69 58.65
C GLN A 797 12.17 -18.87 58.07
N ALA A 798 11.67 -19.76 58.92
CA ALA A 798 10.80 -20.84 58.48
C ALA A 798 9.73 -21.15 59.53
N GLN A 799 8.53 -21.54 59.10
CA GLN A 799 7.42 -21.89 60.00
C GLN A 799 7.20 -23.40 60.05
N GLY A 800 6.94 -23.93 61.25
CA GLY A 800 6.75 -25.35 61.54
C GLY A 800 5.29 -25.83 61.63
N PRO A 801 5.07 -27.11 61.97
CA PRO A 801 6.11 -28.10 62.27
C PRO A 801 6.91 -28.48 61.01
N GLY A 802 8.15 -28.95 61.21
CA GLY A 802 9.06 -29.28 60.12
C GLY A 802 10.28 -30.09 60.57
N THR A 803 11.09 -30.49 59.60
CA THR A 803 12.34 -31.22 59.81
C THR A 803 13.50 -30.53 59.10
N ALA A 804 14.65 -30.48 59.74
CA ALA A 804 15.89 -30.03 59.13
C ALA A 804 16.96 -31.10 59.33
N LYS A 805 17.61 -31.52 58.26
CA LYS A 805 18.66 -32.53 58.25
C LYS A 805 19.89 -31.97 57.55
N THR A 806 21.07 -32.24 58.10
CA THR A 806 22.33 -31.95 57.44
C THR A 806 23.33 -33.06 57.74
N VAL A 807 24.03 -33.52 56.69
CA VAL A 807 25.23 -34.34 56.80
C VAL A 807 26.39 -33.45 56.38
N MET A 808 27.41 -33.31 57.21
CA MET A 808 28.54 -32.41 56.94
C MET A 808 29.88 -33.06 57.24
N LEU A 809 30.90 -32.61 56.53
CA LEU A 809 32.28 -32.98 56.80
C LEU A 809 32.73 -32.38 58.12
N GLY A 810 33.16 -33.22 59.08
CA GLY A 810 33.74 -32.76 60.33
C GLY A 810 35.00 -31.92 60.14
N SER A 811 35.27 -31.00 61.06
CA SER A 811 36.54 -30.26 61.09
C SER A 811 37.69 -31.25 61.32
N PRO A 812 38.76 -31.23 60.50
CA PRO A 812 39.98 -31.96 60.85
C PRO A 812 40.54 -31.36 62.15
N ASN A 813 40.81 -32.24 63.12
CA ASN A 813 41.24 -31.92 64.47
C ASN A 813 42.28 -30.77 64.50
N ALA A 814 41.96 -29.67 65.20
CA ALA A 814 42.92 -28.60 65.42
C ALA A 814 43.98 -29.06 66.43
N GLN A 815 45.24 -29.08 65.99
CA GLN A 815 46.38 -29.54 66.79
C GLN A 815 46.63 -28.60 67.98
N ILE A 816 46.67 -29.15 69.19
CA ILE A 816 47.07 -28.42 70.40
C ILE A 816 48.58 -28.11 70.28
N PRO A 817 49.04 -26.86 70.49
CA PRO A 817 50.48 -26.55 70.48
C PRO A 817 51.18 -27.25 71.65
N GLY A 818 52.18 -28.10 71.37
CA GLY A 818 53.14 -28.58 72.38
C GLY A 818 53.23 -30.09 72.64
N GLN A 819 52.61 -30.97 71.84
CA GLN A 819 52.83 -32.43 71.94
C GLN A 819 53.43 -33.03 70.66
N PRO A 820 54.48 -33.87 70.74
CA PRO A 820 54.99 -34.61 69.58
C PRO A 820 53.94 -35.63 69.09
N ALA A 821 53.66 -35.62 67.80
CA ALA A 821 52.70 -36.51 67.16
C ALA A 821 53.24 -37.96 67.05
N PRO A 822 52.45 -39.00 67.36
CA PRO A 822 52.67 -40.30 66.74
C PRO A 822 52.23 -40.24 65.27
N MET A 823 53.13 -40.62 64.36
CA MET A 823 52.82 -40.89 62.96
C MET A 823 51.79 -42.04 62.87
N LYS A 824 50.52 -41.70 62.71
CA LYS A 824 49.56 -42.51 61.96
C LYS A 824 48.92 -41.63 60.90
N PRO A 825 48.68 -42.13 59.68
CA PRO A 825 47.94 -41.37 58.68
C PRO A 825 46.55 -41.11 59.25
N VAL A 826 46.18 -39.83 59.41
CA VAL A 826 44.81 -39.42 59.67
C VAL A 826 44.08 -39.49 58.34
N ASP A 827 43.72 -40.70 57.94
CA ASP A 827 42.84 -40.96 56.82
C ASP A 827 41.52 -41.46 57.39
N GLU A 828 40.61 -40.54 57.67
CA GLU A 828 39.15 -40.70 57.61
C GLU A 828 38.52 -39.35 57.98
N LYS A 829 38.07 -38.59 56.97
CA LYS A 829 37.23 -37.41 57.21
C LYS A 829 35.88 -37.90 57.73
N GLN A 830 35.68 -37.87 59.05
CA GLN A 830 34.45 -38.32 59.67
C GLN A 830 33.28 -37.39 59.29
N LEU A 831 32.17 -37.98 58.83
CA LEU A 831 30.93 -37.26 58.52
C LEU A 831 30.08 -37.17 59.79
N THR A 832 29.43 -36.02 59.98
CA THR A 832 28.54 -35.76 61.11
C THR A 832 27.14 -35.51 60.58
N PHE A 833 26.15 -36.17 61.20
CA PHE A 833 24.73 -36.02 60.94
C PHE A 833 24.08 -35.21 62.05
N LEU A 834 23.25 -34.25 61.65
CA LEU A 834 22.33 -33.52 62.52
C LEU A 834 20.94 -33.58 61.90
N ARG A 835 19.95 -34.00 62.68
CA ARG A 835 18.52 -33.87 62.35
C ARG A 835 17.79 -33.16 63.48
N VAL A 836 16.91 -32.22 63.15
CA VAL A 836 16.09 -31.49 64.10
C VAL A 836 14.63 -31.52 63.65
N ASP A 837 13.77 -32.14 64.46
CA ASP A 837 12.32 -32.10 64.32
C ASP A 837 11.79 -30.97 65.23
N PHE A 838 11.24 -29.91 64.63
CA PHE A 838 10.81 -28.69 65.35
C PHE A 838 9.32 -28.39 65.12
N VAL A 839 8.68 -27.74 66.09
CA VAL A 839 7.23 -27.49 66.07
C VAL A 839 6.89 -26.05 65.71
N SER A 840 7.63 -25.06 66.24
CA SER A 840 7.23 -23.64 66.13
C SER A 840 7.79 -22.99 64.87
N HIS A 841 9.04 -22.54 64.90
CA HIS A 841 9.66 -21.81 63.79
C HIS A 841 11.18 -21.92 63.86
N ILE A 842 11.84 -21.49 62.78
CA ILE A 842 13.28 -21.32 62.68
C ILE A 842 13.59 -19.84 62.49
N SER A 843 14.62 -19.35 63.16
CA SER A 843 15.25 -18.06 62.88
C SER A 843 16.75 -18.24 62.78
N GLY A 844 17.41 -17.55 61.86
CA GLY A 844 18.85 -17.69 61.69
C GLY A 844 19.43 -16.71 60.69
N ASN A 845 20.72 -16.86 60.41
CA ASN A 845 21.41 -16.09 59.41
C ASN A 845 22.45 -16.94 58.67
N VAL A 846 22.32 -17.09 57.35
CA VAL A 846 23.25 -17.88 56.50
C VAL A 846 24.66 -17.30 56.50
N HIS A 847 24.81 -15.97 56.52
CA HIS A 847 26.12 -15.32 56.47
C HIS A 847 26.89 -15.55 57.78
N ARG A 848 26.17 -15.54 58.93
CA ARG A 848 26.73 -15.89 60.24
C ARG A 848 26.80 -17.40 60.50
N LYS A 849 26.29 -18.23 59.58
CA LYS A 849 26.17 -19.69 59.72
C LYS A 849 25.54 -20.09 61.06
N GLU A 850 24.45 -19.40 61.40
CA GLU A 850 23.72 -19.55 62.65
C GLU A 850 22.26 -19.92 62.37
N VAL A 851 21.74 -20.92 63.05
CA VAL A 851 20.33 -21.31 62.96
C VAL A 851 19.78 -21.65 64.34
N THR A 852 18.59 -21.15 64.65
CA THR A 852 17.88 -21.39 65.91
C THR A 852 16.52 -22.02 65.63
N PHE A 853 16.30 -23.19 66.21
CA PHE A 853 15.05 -23.93 66.16
C PHE A 853 14.26 -23.69 67.45
N HIS A 854 12.99 -23.34 67.31
CA HIS A 854 12.10 -23.06 68.44
C HIS A 854 11.10 -24.21 68.62
N LYS A 855 10.93 -24.65 69.87
CA LYS A 855 10.18 -25.84 70.29
C LYS A 855 10.66 -27.09 69.56
N VAL A 856 11.83 -27.59 69.97
CA VAL A 856 12.43 -28.82 69.42
C VAL A 856 11.85 -30.03 70.14
N ASP A 857 11.05 -30.81 69.41
CA ASP A 857 10.53 -32.07 69.94
C ASP A 857 11.65 -33.09 70.09
N ARG A 858 12.51 -33.18 69.07
CA ARG A 858 13.64 -34.11 69.06
C ARG A 858 14.72 -33.68 68.08
N ALA A 859 15.98 -33.77 68.50
CA ALA A 859 17.15 -33.60 67.66
C ALA A 859 18.10 -34.79 67.83
N TYR A 860 18.82 -35.13 66.77
CA TYR A 860 19.78 -36.22 66.71
C TYR A 860 21.11 -35.70 66.22
N TYR A 861 22.18 -36.09 66.90
CA TYR A 861 23.54 -35.72 66.52
C TYR A 861 24.47 -36.93 66.68
N GLY A 862 25.29 -37.20 65.67
CA GLY A 862 26.26 -38.28 65.73
C GLY A 862 27.01 -38.48 64.40
N PRO A 863 28.06 -39.32 64.39
CA PRO A 863 28.81 -39.63 63.18
C PRO A 863 28.08 -40.60 62.26
N VAL A 864 28.29 -40.48 60.94
CA VAL A 864 27.76 -41.38 59.90
C VAL A 864 28.88 -41.81 58.94
N LYS A 865 28.67 -42.92 58.19
CA LYS A 865 29.71 -43.48 57.30
C LYS A 865 29.60 -42.96 55.88
N SER A 866 28.40 -42.58 55.44
CA SER A 866 28.13 -42.07 54.09
C SER A 866 27.28 -40.79 54.12
N TRP A 867 27.19 -40.10 52.98
CA TRP A 867 26.36 -38.91 52.82
C TRP A 867 24.86 -39.18 52.87
N ASP A 868 24.46 -40.43 52.60
CA ASP A 868 23.06 -40.87 52.54
C ASP A 868 22.62 -41.62 53.81
N ASP A 869 23.57 -41.90 54.72
CA ASP A 869 23.30 -42.56 55.99
C ASP A 869 22.46 -41.66 56.92
N GLU A 870 21.58 -42.29 57.70
CA GLU A 870 20.83 -41.67 58.79
C GLU A 870 21.01 -42.47 60.09
N ILE A 871 20.92 -41.78 61.22
CA ILE A 871 20.83 -42.45 62.53
C ILE A 871 19.42 -43.03 62.66
N ASP A 872 19.31 -44.33 62.98
CA ASP A 872 18.01 -45.00 63.14
C ASP A 872 17.16 -44.34 64.24
N LEU A 873 16.11 -43.64 63.80
CA LEU A 873 15.21 -42.83 64.63
C LEU A 873 14.19 -43.65 65.41
N GLN A 874 14.04 -44.94 65.08
CA GLN A 874 13.03 -45.83 65.66
C GLN A 874 13.60 -46.81 66.67
N ASN A 875 14.93 -47.03 66.67
CA ASN A 875 15.60 -47.92 67.60
C ASN A 875 16.70 -47.22 68.42
N PRO A 876 16.35 -46.59 69.56
CA PRO A 876 17.32 -45.97 70.47
C PRO A 876 18.43 -46.91 70.97
N VAL A 877 18.22 -48.23 70.93
CA VAL A 877 19.21 -49.24 71.34
C VAL A 877 20.31 -49.42 70.27
N ALA A 878 19.97 -49.17 69.01
CA ALA A 878 20.89 -49.26 67.87
C ALA A 878 21.85 -48.05 67.76
N MET A 879 21.65 -47.00 68.57
CA MET A 879 22.53 -45.83 68.62
C MET A 879 23.98 -46.23 68.97
N ASN A 880 24.93 -45.60 68.28
CA ASN A 880 26.36 -45.69 68.58
C ASN A 880 26.67 -45.04 69.94
N ALA A 881 27.86 -45.29 70.47
CA ALA A 881 28.26 -44.71 71.76
C ALA A 881 28.33 -43.17 71.75
N THR A 882 28.50 -42.56 70.58
CA THR A 882 28.64 -41.13 70.33
C THR A 882 27.36 -40.44 69.88
N ASP A 883 26.29 -41.19 69.63
CA ASP A 883 25.03 -40.63 69.16
C ASP A 883 24.26 -40.04 70.35
N VAL A 884 23.63 -38.90 70.11
CA VAL A 884 22.93 -38.12 71.11
C VAL A 884 21.56 -37.73 70.60
N THR A 885 20.54 -37.89 71.45
CA THR A 885 19.22 -37.30 71.26
C THR A 885 19.02 -36.11 72.20
N LEU A 886 18.37 -35.06 71.72
CA LEU A 886 18.16 -33.82 72.45
C LEU A 886 16.72 -33.32 72.31
N ARG A 887 16.17 -32.74 73.38
CA ARG A 887 14.86 -32.06 73.41
C ARG A 887 15.00 -30.74 74.15
N CYS A 888 14.41 -29.66 73.67
CA CYS A 888 14.49 -28.34 74.33
C CYS A 888 13.48 -27.33 73.79
N ASP A 889 13.33 -26.20 74.49
CA ASP A 889 12.53 -25.09 73.99
C ASP A 889 13.22 -24.31 72.87
N GLN A 890 14.55 -24.18 72.89
CA GLN A 890 15.31 -23.50 71.86
C GLN A 890 16.64 -24.21 71.62
N LEU A 891 16.94 -24.56 70.36
CA LEU A 891 18.21 -25.14 69.92
C LEU A 891 18.90 -24.20 68.93
N THR A 892 20.04 -23.65 69.28
CA THR A 892 20.86 -22.82 68.40
C THR A 892 22.10 -23.60 67.95
N VAL A 893 22.37 -23.60 66.65
CA VAL A 893 23.55 -24.20 66.04
C VAL A 893 24.33 -23.09 65.34
N VAL A 894 25.60 -22.95 65.70
CA VAL A 894 26.52 -21.96 65.13
C VAL A 894 27.72 -22.68 64.56
N GLN A 895 28.15 -22.31 63.36
CA GLN A 895 29.42 -22.76 62.79
C GLN A 895 30.39 -21.58 62.69
N HIS A 896 31.49 -21.63 63.43
CA HIS A 896 32.50 -20.58 63.38
C HIS A 896 33.34 -20.67 62.11
N ASP A 897 33.77 -19.52 61.60
CA ASP A 897 34.72 -19.47 60.49
C ASP A 897 36.15 -19.65 61.01
N LYS A 898 37.00 -20.29 60.20
CA LYS A 898 38.41 -20.57 60.57
C LYS A 898 39.22 -19.29 60.82
N GLN A 899 38.78 -18.15 60.30
CA GLN A 899 39.43 -16.84 60.49
C GLN A 899 39.14 -16.21 61.86
N SER A 900 38.15 -16.71 62.61
CA SER A 900 37.72 -16.14 63.89
C SER A 900 38.60 -16.53 65.09
N GLY A 901 39.65 -17.32 64.89
CA GLY A 901 40.48 -17.90 65.96
C GLY A 901 39.79 -18.99 66.79
N LEU A 902 38.46 -19.13 66.65
CA LEU A 902 37.63 -20.23 67.12
C LEU A 902 37.35 -21.17 65.94
N SER A 903 37.84 -22.40 65.99
CA SER A 903 37.41 -23.47 65.08
C SER A 903 36.17 -24.17 65.64
N GLY A 904 35.39 -24.81 64.76
CA GLY A 904 34.33 -25.73 65.15
C GLY A 904 32.91 -25.16 65.16
N GLY A 905 31.96 -26.06 65.33
CA GLY A 905 30.55 -25.75 65.61
C GLY A 905 30.24 -25.75 67.11
N GLU A 906 29.29 -24.91 67.51
CA GLU A 906 28.69 -24.89 68.83
C GLU A 906 27.19 -25.18 68.71
N ILE A 907 26.70 -26.10 69.54
CA ILE A 907 25.28 -26.43 69.68
C ILE A 907 24.84 -26.00 71.07
N LEU A 908 23.82 -25.16 71.16
CA LEU A 908 23.31 -24.58 72.40
C LEU A 908 21.82 -24.89 72.53
N ALA A 909 21.45 -25.69 73.51
CA ALA A 909 20.08 -25.93 73.91
C ALA A 909 19.72 -25.09 75.16
N MET A 910 18.56 -24.45 75.12
CA MET A 910 18.04 -23.60 76.19
C MET A 910 16.57 -23.92 76.47
N GLY A 911 16.21 -23.88 77.75
CA GLY A 911 14.86 -24.15 78.26
C GLY A 911 14.49 -25.62 78.17
N ASN A 912 14.10 -26.22 79.31
CA ASN A 912 13.67 -27.62 79.42
C ASN A 912 14.58 -28.59 78.64
N SER A 913 15.90 -28.39 78.73
CA SER A 913 16.86 -29.09 77.86
C SER A 913 17.20 -30.45 78.44
N GLU A 914 16.93 -31.49 77.66
CA GLU A 914 17.23 -32.88 77.94
C GLU A 914 18.14 -33.43 76.85
N VAL A 915 19.23 -34.07 77.25
CA VAL A 915 20.19 -34.71 76.35
C VAL A 915 20.42 -36.14 76.79
N GLN A 916 20.27 -37.09 75.88
CA GLN A 916 20.43 -38.51 76.15
C GLN A 916 21.43 -39.10 75.15
N GLY A 917 22.50 -39.70 75.67
CA GLY A 917 23.40 -40.57 74.93
C GLY A 917 23.38 -41.99 75.49
N LYS A 918 24.09 -42.91 74.84
CA LYS A 918 24.12 -44.33 75.25
C LYS A 918 24.62 -44.55 76.68
N MET A 919 25.51 -43.68 77.14
CA MET A 919 26.22 -43.79 78.41
C MET A 919 25.85 -42.73 79.44
N PHE A 920 24.98 -41.78 79.07
CA PHE A 920 24.61 -40.67 79.94
C PHE A 920 23.25 -40.06 79.58
N SER A 921 22.61 -39.41 80.55
CA SER A 921 21.44 -38.57 80.40
C SER A 921 21.65 -37.29 81.20
N ALA A 922 21.31 -36.15 80.63
CA ALA A 922 21.56 -34.85 81.22
C ALA A 922 20.32 -33.95 81.11
N TRP A 923 20.04 -33.20 82.17
CA TRP A 923 18.97 -32.21 82.23
C TRP A 923 19.52 -30.90 82.78
N ALA A 924 19.27 -29.80 82.07
CA ALA A 924 19.63 -28.46 82.53
C ALA A 924 18.76 -27.39 81.88
N ASP A 925 18.83 -26.17 82.40
CA ASP A 925 18.22 -25.01 81.73
C ASP A 925 19.00 -24.62 80.48
N ARG A 926 20.33 -24.76 80.53
CA ARG A 926 21.24 -24.51 79.41
C ARG A 926 22.21 -25.67 79.22
N ILE A 927 22.29 -26.20 78.00
CA ILE A 927 23.27 -27.22 77.61
C ILE A 927 24.00 -26.73 76.36
N SER A 928 25.32 -26.59 76.41
CA SER A 928 26.14 -26.30 75.23
C SER A 928 27.09 -27.45 74.91
N TYR A 929 27.31 -27.69 73.62
CA TYR A 929 28.24 -28.67 73.11
C TYR A 929 29.21 -28.01 72.13
N SER A 930 30.50 -28.08 72.45
CA SER A 930 31.58 -27.66 71.55
C SER A 930 32.09 -28.87 70.79
N THR A 931 31.92 -28.85 69.46
CA THR A 931 32.42 -29.92 68.57
C THR A 931 33.95 -29.98 68.57
N ASP A 932 34.63 -28.82 68.61
CA ASP A 932 36.07 -28.64 68.83
C ASP A 932 36.64 -29.42 70.04
N LYS A 933 35.97 -29.23 71.18
CA LYS A 933 36.46 -29.70 72.48
C LYS A 933 35.85 -31.03 72.92
N HIS A 934 34.91 -31.57 72.15
CA HIS A 934 34.05 -32.69 72.52
C HIS A 934 33.49 -32.55 73.95
N LEU A 935 33.06 -31.33 74.29
CA LEU A 935 32.72 -30.93 75.66
C LEU A 935 31.26 -30.52 75.75
N LEU A 936 30.53 -31.19 76.62
CA LEU A 936 29.16 -30.85 77.02
C LEU A 936 29.20 -30.01 78.31
N THR A 937 28.73 -28.78 78.26
CA THR A 937 28.59 -27.90 79.44
C THR A 937 27.12 -27.74 79.76
N MET A 938 26.72 -28.16 80.96
CA MET A 938 25.37 -28.05 81.49
C MET A 938 25.34 -27.00 82.59
N THR A 939 24.37 -26.10 82.59
CA THR A 939 24.25 -25.02 83.58
C THR A 939 22.78 -24.88 84.01
N GLY A 940 22.56 -24.85 85.32
CA GLY A 940 21.25 -24.59 85.93
C GLY A 940 20.89 -23.10 85.90
N ASN A 941 19.63 -22.77 86.16
CA ASN A 941 19.13 -21.38 86.20
C ASN A 941 19.00 -20.81 87.63
N GLY A 942 19.70 -21.41 88.60
CA GLY A 942 19.64 -21.07 90.02
C GLY A 942 18.45 -21.70 90.76
N ARG A 943 17.29 -21.90 90.11
CA ARG A 943 16.14 -22.64 90.69
C ARG A 943 16.28 -24.15 90.48
N ASN A 944 16.60 -24.56 89.26
CA ASN A 944 16.90 -25.95 88.91
C ASN A 944 18.41 -26.10 88.71
N ALA A 945 19.02 -27.07 89.38
CA ALA A 945 20.41 -27.44 89.16
C ALA A 945 20.56 -28.26 87.87
N ALA A 946 21.75 -28.25 87.27
CA ALA A 946 22.09 -29.19 86.21
C ALA A 946 22.23 -30.59 86.80
N GLN A 947 21.67 -31.60 86.13
CA GLN A 947 21.74 -33.01 86.51
C GLN A 947 22.37 -33.83 85.38
N LEU A 948 23.34 -34.68 85.72
CA LEU A 948 23.96 -35.64 84.81
C LEU A 948 23.92 -37.03 85.45
N ILE A 949 23.29 -37.98 84.77
CA ILE A 949 23.38 -39.42 85.08
C ILE A 949 24.32 -40.04 84.06
N HIS A 950 25.38 -40.71 84.50
CA HIS A 950 26.33 -41.37 83.60
C HIS A 950 26.81 -42.71 84.13
N GLN A 951 27.33 -43.56 83.24
CA GLN A 951 27.88 -44.88 83.56
C GLN A 951 29.23 -45.09 82.88
N GLN A 952 30.17 -45.74 83.58
CA GLN A 952 31.51 -46.00 83.04
C GLN A 952 31.55 -47.15 82.02
N ARG A 953 30.60 -48.08 82.07
CA ARG A 953 30.44 -49.18 81.10
C ARG A 953 28.95 -49.50 80.93
N ILE A 954 28.55 -50.00 79.77
CA ILE A 954 27.16 -50.37 79.49
C ILE A 954 26.72 -51.41 80.53
N GLY A 955 25.62 -51.14 81.25
CA GLY A 955 25.11 -52.01 82.33
C GLY A 955 25.85 -51.89 83.67
N GLY A 956 26.79 -50.95 83.81
CA GLY A 956 27.46 -50.66 85.10
C GLY A 956 26.63 -49.78 86.04
N SER A 957 27.13 -49.55 87.25
CA SER A 957 26.51 -48.65 88.24
C SER A 957 26.40 -47.23 87.67
N ARG A 958 25.22 -46.63 87.83
CA ARG A 958 24.94 -45.26 87.40
C ARG A 958 25.34 -44.29 88.49
N GLN A 959 26.02 -43.22 88.10
CA GLN A 959 26.40 -42.12 88.98
C GLN A 959 25.61 -40.88 88.58
N THR A 960 24.94 -40.27 89.55
CA THR A 960 24.14 -39.05 89.38
C THR A 960 24.89 -37.87 89.98
N LEU A 961 25.09 -36.82 89.19
CA LEU A 961 25.76 -35.58 89.55
C LEU A 961 24.76 -34.43 89.48
N THR A 962 24.68 -33.62 90.52
CA THR A 962 23.80 -32.44 90.57
C THR A 962 24.60 -31.20 91.00
N ALA A 963 24.63 -30.17 90.16
CA ALA A 963 25.43 -28.96 90.42
C ALA A 963 24.91 -27.71 89.70
N GLY A 964 25.41 -26.53 90.07
CA GLY A 964 25.17 -25.29 89.34
C GLY A 964 25.69 -25.37 87.90
N LYS A 965 26.88 -25.95 87.71
CA LYS A 965 27.48 -26.18 86.39
C LYS A 965 28.25 -27.50 86.33
N ILE A 966 28.06 -28.26 85.25
CA ILE A 966 28.74 -29.54 85.00
C ILE A 966 29.38 -29.48 83.61
N GLN A 967 30.66 -29.80 83.52
CA GLN A 967 31.38 -30.02 82.28
C GLN A 967 31.64 -31.52 82.12
N TYR A 968 31.28 -32.09 80.98
CA TYR A 968 31.37 -33.52 80.72
C TYR A 968 31.97 -33.77 79.34
N TRP A 969 32.95 -34.68 79.27
CA TRP A 969 33.56 -35.14 78.02
C TRP A 969 33.03 -36.53 77.68
N PRO A 970 32.05 -36.68 76.77
CA PRO A 970 31.38 -37.96 76.52
C PRO A 970 32.31 -39.11 76.13
N GLU A 971 33.37 -38.81 75.36
CA GLU A 971 34.32 -39.82 74.88
C GLU A 971 35.18 -40.41 76.01
N THR A 972 35.74 -39.53 76.85
CA THR A 972 36.61 -39.93 77.97
C THR A 972 35.84 -40.24 79.25
N ARG A 973 34.56 -39.88 79.29
CA ARG A 973 33.64 -40.04 80.43
C ARG A 973 34.13 -39.32 81.69
N LYS A 974 34.95 -38.27 81.49
CA LYS A 974 35.43 -37.39 82.56
C LYS A 974 34.43 -36.26 82.77
N PHE A 975 34.33 -35.80 84.01
CA PHE A 975 33.52 -34.65 84.36
C PHE A 975 34.26 -33.69 85.30
N GLN A 976 33.90 -32.42 85.23
CA GLN A 976 34.26 -31.37 86.18
C GLN A 976 32.98 -30.70 86.66
N VAL A 977 32.91 -30.41 87.95
CA VAL A 977 31.74 -29.81 88.59
C VAL A 977 32.15 -28.52 89.26
N ASP A 978 31.42 -27.44 88.96
CA ASP A 978 31.52 -26.15 89.63
C ASP A 978 30.20 -25.90 90.39
N ASP A 979 30.28 -25.43 91.65
CA ASP A 979 29.10 -25.23 92.53
C ASP A 979 28.27 -26.52 92.75
N GLY A 980 28.95 -27.60 93.18
CA GLY A 980 28.37 -28.93 93.35
C GLY A 980 27.42 -29.04 94.54
N LYS A 981 26.21 -29.58 94.32
CA LYS A 981 25.20 -29.81 95.37
C LYS A 981 25.20 -31.24 95.90
N SER A 982 25.34 -32.24 95.03
CA SER A 982 25.47 -33.66 95.44
C SER A 982 26.06 -34.56 94.34
N ILE A 983 26.74 -35.62 94.76
CA ILE A 983 27.20 -36.74 93.93
C ILE A 983 26.67 -38.02 94.57
N ASP A 984 25.78 -38.74 93.89
CA ASP A 984 25.21 -39.98 94.38
C ASP A 984 25.66 -41.17 93.49
N VAL A 985 26.21 -42.20 94.11
CA VAL A 985 26.72 -43.40 93.44
C VAL A 985 25.75 -44.54 93.74
N SER A 986 24.83 -44.79 92.80
CA SER A 986 23.89 -45.90 92.94
C SER A 986 24.52 -47.21 92.43
N GLY A 987 25.07 -47.97 93.37
CA GLY A 987 25.66 -49.29 93.19
C GLY A 987 26.33 -49.76 94.49
N GLU A 988 26.06 -50.99 94.92
CA GLU A 988 26.39 -51.55 96.24
C GLU A 988 27.81 -51.25 96.79
N ARG A 989 27.88 -51.16 98.13
CA ARG A 989 29.06 -50.88 99.00
C ARG A 989 30.43 -51.28 98.41
N PRO A 990 31.45 -50.39 98.43
CA PRO A 990 32.82 -50.81 98.27
C PRO A 990 33.48 -51.04 99.63
N SER A 991 33.80 -52.30 99.91
CA SER A 991 34.97 -52.60 100.73
C SER A 991 36.20 -52.10 99.96
N GLY A 992 36.85 -51.08 100.51
CA GLY A 992 38.23 -50.69 100.20
C GLY A 992 38.50 -50.15 98.79
N VAL A 993 38.36 -48.84 98.59
CA VAL A 993 39.21 -48.10 97.63
C VAL A 993 39.63 -46.77 98.25
N ASN A 994 40.94 -46.53 98.13
CA ASN A 994 41.76 -45.47 98.70
C ASN A 994 41.40 -44.09 98.12
N ILE A 995 41.11 -43.11 98.97
CA ILE A 995 40.96 -41.70 98.57
C ILE A 995 42.35 -41.05 98.58
N PRO A 996 42.86 -40.50 97.47
CA PRO A 996 44.05 -39.66 97.52
C PRO A 996 43.73 -38.35 98.25
N LYS A 997 44.47 -38.07 99.33
CA LYS A 997 44.43 -36.80 100.08
C LYS A 997 44.80 -35.64 99.15
N ILE A 998 43.91 -34.67 99.01
CA ILE A 998 44.26 -33.32 98.57
C ILE A 998 44.72 -32.54 99.80
N PRO A 999 45.93 -31.95 99.83
CA PRO A 999 46.39 -31.15 100.95
C PRO A 999 45.78 -29.74 100.91
N GLY A 1000 45.12 -29.36 102.01
CA GLY A 1000 44.76 -27.98 102.33
C GLY A 1000 43.35 -27.54 101.92
N LEU A 1001 42.36 -27.83 102.75
CA LEU A 1001 41.26 -26.92 103.11
C LEU A 1001 40.48 -27.47 104.32
N ARG A 1002 40.27 -26.57 105.29
CA ARG A 1002 39.37 -26.68 106.44
C ARG A 1002 37.93 -26.46 105.99
#